data_AF-A0A930ASL6-F1
#
_entry.id   AF-A0A930ASL6-F1
#
_cell.length_a   1.000
_cell.length_b   1.000
_cell.length_c   1.000
_cell.angle_alpha   90.00
_cell.angle_beta   90.00
_cell.angle_gamma   90.00
#
_symmetry.space_group_name_H-M   'P 1'
#
loop_
_entity.id
_entity.type
_entity.pdbx_description
1 polymer ?
#
loop_
_entity_poly.entity_id
_entity_poly.type
_entity_poly.pdbx_seq_one_letter_code
_entity_poly.pdbx_strand_id
1 'polypeptide(L)'
;MKHKSIRSKITAILSMMVAFLLATIIPVKLTAATVFANGGAGSGGSGGGGVTGDNPGYTIWYDQWGADGEPLQGWNEASMNDMQARIESTLGKTMATSGWAGTTAYLDIYQKAAREALADAMARSATGRARIVGVSSIYYDGGSELQTAYDSKSNVLRLAGTRSGTATELPDNTGWSTLYNNGSGATGTNWRDWLQQYGVNKAPDTNLTMIVWAVAEGEPVPPNIELKIKKTNALPTLTQGNNCYAQDLSGAVYEVHRMADLSDAPILTLTTDADGNATAPNEIPFDGTQPYLYVKEVTAPRGFALDPTTHVVSPYDRSTWVVNSTDTPLNDPLQITLNKVSPDSEVVENPTSLEGAEFTIKYYAGQYTFNDLPATTTRTWVVKTLKNAQGKYITGLDPVYKVSGDEFYLDAGIPTLPLGTITVEETKAPEGYTLENKVIDASNTPAPNVKDGAVLFNIVDDNSTARVVGGNAYTVVEGVIRGGLEIQKKDAATNENVGIAVFEIINKNNFDVVARDENGNVLGTAEAGQALNYAITTDANGYWKSSDNFLPVGNYELVEVAAPAGYYLNTNPKPFEIKDNRATVSLEFTDEKIVIDVAKTDGKGNNVAGAKLTLIEKDTGNEVATFVTTKENTDISKFVEGGKTYILREDNVPFGFKKFDDIEFTVTGTRQSKQIISAVDQRKVFYVSAIKVDAMDNSKKLKGAELTLFKADGTVALDK
;
A
#
# COMPACT_ATOMS: atom_id res chain seq x y z
N MET A 1 -29.60 1.66 38.37
CA MET A 1 -30.73 2.09 37.53
C MET A 1 -30.26 2.12 36.08
N LYS A 2 -30.65 1.12 35.25
CA LYS A 2 -31.47 1.24 34.01
C LYS A 2 -30.91 2.28 33.00
N HIS A 3 -30.51 2.00 31.76
CA HIS A 3 -30.92 1.03 30.72
C HIS A 3 -29.67 0.66 29.85
N LYS A 4 -29.34 -0.61 29.55
CA LYS A 4 -29.89 -1.57 28.55
C LYS A 4 -29.88 -1.12 27.06
N SER A 5 -29.00 -1.80 26.31
CA SER A 5 -29.22 -2.40 24.98
C SER A 5 -29.11 -1.55 23.70
N ILE A 6 -27.98 -1.69 22.99
CA ILE A 6 -27.93 -1.70 21.52
C ILE A 6 -27.09 -2.91 21.08
N ARG A 7 -27.67 -4.11 21.22
CA ARG A 7 -27.37 -5.30 20.40
C ARG A 7 -28.65 -5.61 19.63
N SER A 8 -28.77 -5.03 18.43
CA SER A 8 -29.78 -5.36 17.42
C SER A 8 -29.62 -4.32 16.31
N LYS A 9 -28.85 -4.65 15.26
CA LYS A 9 -28.93 -4.06 13.90
C LYS A 9 -27.82 -4.53 12.94
N ILE A 10 -27.34 -5.76 13.01
CA ILE A 10 -26.59 -6.37 11.89
C ILE A 10 -26.94 -7.87 11.79
N THR A 11 -28.18 -8.14 11.41
CA THR A 11 -28.62 -9.44 10.87
C THR A 11 -29.87 -9.18 10.02
N ALA A 12 -29.68 -8.55 8.85
CA ALA A 12 -30.77 -8.25 7.91
C ALA A 12 -30.25 -7.95 6.50
N ILE A 13 -29.31 -8.74 5.97
CA ILE A 13 -29.00 -8.78 4.52
C ILE A 13 -28.61 -10.22 4.17
N LEU A 14 -29.57 -11.15 4.26
CA LEU A 14 -29.48 -12.47 3.62
C LEU A 14 -30.87 -13.13 3.64
N SER A 15 -31.80 -12.69 2.79
CA SER A 15 -33.04 -13.41 2.41
C SER A 15 -33.89 -12.52 1.51
N MET A 16 -33.54 -12.40 0.22
CA MET A 16 -34.50 -11.88 -0.77
C MET A 16 -34.07 -12.22 -2.20
N MET A 17 -34.11 -13.49 -2.60
CA MET A 17 -34.13 -13.86 -4.03
C MET A 17 -34.53 -15.33 -4.24
N VAL A 18 -35.78 -15.69 -3.92
CA VAL A 18 -36.46 -16.86 -4.51
C VAL A 18 -37.96 -16.53 -4.58
N ALA A 19 -38.60 -16.95 -5.68
CA ALA A 19 -40.04 -17.00 -5.94
C ALA A 19 -40.62 -15.87 -6.83
N PHE A 20 -40.55 -16.08 -8.14
CA PHE A 20 -41.58 -15.65 -9.09
C PHE A 20 -41.63 -16.63 -10.27
N LEU A 21 -42.57 -17.59 -10.24
CA LEU A 21 -43.45 -17.94 -11.36
C LEU A 21 -44.48 -19.00 -10.90
N LEU A 22 -45.69 -18.56 -10.56
CA LEU A 22 -46.88 -19.41 -10.63
C LEU A 22 -47.47 -19.19 -12.03
N ALA A 23 -47.42 -20.22 -12.87
CA ALA A 23 -48.18 -20.28 -14.12
C ALA A 23 -49.23 -21.39 -14.01
N THR A 24 -50.47 -20.97 -14.22
CA THR A 24 -51.73 -21.70 -14.18
C THR A 24 -51.79 -22.87 -15.17
N ILE A 25 -52.25 -24.02 -14.69
CA ILE A 25 -52.58 -25.21 -15.48
C ILE A 25 -54.04 -25.09 -15.94
N ILE A 26 -54.29 -25.16 -17.25
CA ILE A 26 -55.60 -25.47 -17.86
C ILE A 26 -55.38 -26.61 -18.87
N PRO A 27 -56.15 -27.71 -18.82
CA PRO A 27 -55.99 -28.84 -19.74
C PRO A 27 -56.80 -28.61 -21.02
N VAL A 28 -56.20 -28.83 -22.19
CA VAL A 28 -56.95 -28.91 -23.45
C VAL A 28 -56.62 -30.21 -24.17
N LYS A 29 -57.69 -30.94 -24.46
CA LYS A 29 -57.77 -32.20 -25.18
C LYS A 29 -57.17 -32.09 -26.59
N LEU A 30 -56.35 -33.07 -26.97
CA LEU A 30 -55.93 -33.26 -28.36
C LEU A 30 -56.94 -34.19 -29.06
N THR A 31 -57.76 -33.64 -29.95
CA THR A 31 -58.50 -34.41 -30.96
C THR A 31 -57.85 -34.18 -32.32
N ALA A 32 -57.57 -35.27 -33.03
CA ALA A 32 -57.06 -35.26 -34.39
C ALA A 32 -58.05 -34.59 -35.36
N ALA A 33 -57.54 -33.74 -36.25
CA ALA A 33 -57.97 -33.62 -37.64
C ALA A 33 -56.98 -32.74 -38.43
N THR A 34 -56.57 -33.26 -39.58
CA THR A 34 -55.98 -32.58 -40.74
C THR A 34 -56.83 -31.37 -41.19
N VAL A 35 -56.21 -30.29 -41.69
CA VAL A 35 -56.60 -29.55 -42.92
C VAL A 35 -55.46 -28.57 -43.33
N PHE A 36 -55.24 -28.54 -44.65
CA PHE A 36 -54.44 -27.62 -45.47
C PHE A 36 -54.47 -26.14 -45.09
N ALA A 37 -53.35 -25.43 -45.33
CA ALA A 37 -53.34 -23.97 -45.43
C ALA A 37 -52.89 -23.55 -46.84
N ASN A 38 -53.79 -22.85 -47.51
CA ASN A 38 -53.71 -22.33 -48.87
C ASN A 38 -53.00 -20.97 -48.88
N GLY A 39 -52.44 -20.61 -50.03
CA GLY A 39 -51.61 -19.41 -50.23
C GLY A 39 -52.35 -18.06 -50.09
N GLY A 40 -51.56 -17.02 -49.84
CA GLY A 40 -51.96 -15.62 -49.91
C GLY A 40 -50.97 -14.82 -50.75
N ALA A 41 -51.43 -14.29 -51.88
CA ALA A 41 -50.69 -13.44 -52.81
C ALA A 41 -50.81 -11.95 -52.44
N GLY A 42 -49.75 -11.17 -52.70
CA GLY A 42 -49.74 -9.71 -52.66
C GLY A 42 -48.76 -9.12 -53.69
N SER A 43 -49.30 -8.53 -54.75
CA SER A 43 -48.64 -7.76 -55.83
C SER A 43 -48.17 -6.37 -55.33
N GLY A 44 -47.22 -5.64 -55.92
CA GLY A 44 -46.48 -5.75 -57.18
C GLY A 44 -45.55 -4.53 -57.36
N GLY A 45 -44.65 -4.57 -58.34
CA GLY A 45 -43.73 -3.48 -58.68
C GLY A 45 -42.51 -3.99 -59.46
N SER A 46 -42.63 -3.99 -60.79
CA SER A 46 -41.72 -4.60 -61.76
C SER A 46 -40.38 -3.86 -61.91
N GLY A 47 -39.28 -4.63 -61.90
CA GLY A 47 -37.92 -4.18 -62.17
C GLY A 47 -36.87 -5.25 -61.90
N GLY A 48 -37.06 -6.47 -62.43
CA GLY A 48 -36.06 -7.57 -62.42
C GLY A 48 -35.77 -8.19 -61.05
N GLY A 49 -36.80 -8.43 -60.24
CA GLY A 49 -36.71 -8.96 -58.88
C GLY A 49 -36.94 -10.47 -58.77
N GLY A 50 -36.54 -11.00 -57.61
CA GLY A 50 -36.87 -12.34 -57.14
C GLY A 50 -36.20 -12.72 -55.81
N VAL A 51 -36.31 -11.87 -54.77
CA VAL A 51 -36.17 -12.34 -53.38
C VAL A 51 -37.56 -12.78 -52.89
N THR A 52 -37.57 -13.81 -52.04
CA THR A 52 -38.67 -14.41 -51.26
C THR A 52 -39.44 -15.58 -51.89
N GLY A 53 -38.97 -16.78 -51.56
CA GLY A 53 -39.71 -18.04 -51.50
C GLY A 53 -38.87 -19.00 -50.68
N ASP A 54 -39.45 -19.68 -49.70
CA ASP A 54 -38.75 -20.63 -48.81
C ASP A 54 -37.86 -21.60 -49.60
N ASN A 55 -36.54 -21.45 -49.49
CA ASN A 55 -35.55 -22.39 -50.02
C ASN A 55 -35.74 -23.76 -49.33
N PRO A 56 -36.13 -24.82 -50.05
CA PRO A 56 -36.20 -26.14 -49.46
C PRO A 56 -34.81 -26.77 -49.55
N GLY A 57 -34.03 -26.69 -48.46
CA GLY A 57 -32.93 -27.63 -48.28
C GLY A 57 -33.50 -29.00 -47.93
N TYR A 58 -33.07 -30.03 -48.65
CA TYR A 58 -33.50 -31.40 -48.37
C TYR A 58 -32.49 -32.12 -47.49
N THR A 59 -33.03 -32.95 -46.61
CA THR A 59 -32.28 -33.89 -45.80
C THR A 59 -32.70 -35.29 -46.23
N ILE A 60 -31.78 -36.03 -46.84
CA ILE A 60 -32.04 -37.34 -47.42
C ILE A 60 -31.27 -38.38 -46.60
N TRP A 61 -32.00 -39.31 -46.01
CA TRP A 61 -31.47 -40.40 -45.20
C TRP A 61 -32.07 -41.71 -45.65
N TYR A 62 -31.21 -42.69 -45.89
CA TYR A 62 -31.62 -44.05 -46.20
C TYR A 62 -30.65 -45.01 -45.55
N ASP A 63 -31.18 -45.89 -44.71
CA ASP A 63 -30.50 -47.12 -44.33
C ASP A 63 -31.41 -48.27 -44.78
N GLN A 64 -30.92 -49.06 -45.73
CA GLN A 64 -31.67 -50.15 -46.32
C GLN A 64 -30.79 -51.39 -46.39
N TRP A 65 -31.33 -52.49 -45.86
CA TRP A 65 -30.66 -53.78 -45.82
C TRP A 65 -31.36 -54.74 -46.77
N GLY A 66 -30.57 -55.49 -47.52
CA GLY A 66 -31.06 -56.58 -48.36
C GLY A 66 -31.51 -57.76 -47.50
N ALA A 67 -32.28 -58.67 -48.09
CA ALA A 67 -32.67 -59.92 -47.43
C ALA A 67 -31.46 -60.85 -47.13
N ASP A 68 -30.31 -60.57 -47.72
CA ASP A 68 -29.01 -61.21 -47.52
C ASP A 68 -28.23 -60.63 -46.34
N GLY A 69 -28.73 -59.57 -45.69
CA GLY A 69 -28.07 -58.91 -44.56
C GLY A 69 -26.92 -57.99 -44.97
N GLU A 70 -26.75 -57.70 -46.26
CA GLU A 70 -25.81 -56.69 -46.76
C GLU A 70 -26.58 -55.38 -47.04
N PRO A 71 -25.95 -54.20 -46.88
CA PRO A 71 -26.61 -52.94 -47.20
C PRO A 71 -26.89 -52.84 -48.70
N LEU A 72 -28.09 -52.39 -49.06
CA LEU A 72 -28.48 -52.19 -50.45
C LEU A 72 -27.68 -51.09 -51.14
N GLN A 73 -27.13 -50.14 -50.38
CA GLN A 73 -26.20 -49.13 -50.91
C GLN A 73 -24.78 -49.67 -51.13
N GLY A 74 -24.49 -50.89 -50.68
CA GLY A 74 -23.16 -51.47 -50.72
C GLY A 74 -22.17 -50.78 -49.77
N TRP A 75 -20.90 -51.13 -49.94
CA TRP A 75 -19.78 -50.66 -49.13
C TRP A 75 -18.82 -49.83 -49.98
N ASN A 76 -18.14 -48.87 -49.37
CA ASN A 76 -17.09 -48.03 -49.95
C ASN A 76 -17.65 -47.08 -51.01
N GLU A 77 -16.89 -46.79 -52.09
CA GLU A 77 -17.32 -45.87 -53.16
C GLU A 77 -18.64 -46.29 -53.81
N ALA A 78 -19.01 -47.58 -53.77
CA ALA A 78 -20.32 -48.04 -54.23
C ALA A 78 -21.47 -47.36 -53.48
N SER A 79 -21.32 -47.12 -52.17
CA SER A 79 -22.32 -46.43 -51.35
C SER A 79 -22.43 -44.93 -51.64
N MET A 80 -21.34 -44.30 -52.05
CA MET A 80 -21.37 -42.92 -52.54
C MET A 80 -22.15 -42.85 -53.86
N ASN A 81 -21.86 -43.74 -54.80
CA ASN A 81 -22.54 -43.73 -56.11
C ASN A 81 -24.03 -44.09 -56.00
N ASP A 82 -24.36 -45.06 -55.14
CA ASP A 82 -25.75 -45.42 -54.86
C ASP A 82 -26.50 -44.28 -54.16
N MET A 83 -25.89 -43.64 -53.16
CA MET A 83 -26.49 -42.48 -52.50
C MET A 83 -26.68 -41.31 -53.46
N GLN A 84 -25.72 -41.05 -54.36
CA GLN A 84 -25.89 -40.06 -55.43
C GLN A 84 -27.11 -40.38 -56.29
N ALA A 85 -27.17 -41.61 -56.84
CA ALA A 85 -28.27 -42.04 -57.72
C ALA A 85 -29.62 -41.97 -57.01
N ARG A 86 -29.65 -42.26 -55.70
CA ARG A 86 -30.86 -42.14 -54.88
C ARG A 86 -31.27 -40.69 -54.66
N ILE A 87 -30.33 -39.80 -54.37
CA ILE A 87 -30.61 -38.36 -54.26
C ILE A 87 -31.25 -37.88 -55.57
N GLU A 88 -30.62 -38.22 -56.69
CA GLU A 88 -31.08 -37.80 -58.01
C GLU A 88 -32.46 -38.40 -58.37
N SER A 89 -32.68 -39.68 -58.07
CA SER A 89 -33.96 -40.36 -58.28
C SER A 89 -35.07 -39.82 -57.37
N THR A 90 -34.76 -39.53 -56.11
CA THR A 90 -35.74 -39.07 -55.12
C THR A 90 -36.22 -37.66 -55.46
N LEU A 91 -35.30 -36.81 -55.89
CA LEU A 91 -35.61 -35.42 -56.25
C LEU A 91 -36.05 -35.30 -57.71
N GLY A 92 -35.83 -36.32 -58.54
CA GLY A 92 -36.08 -36.28 -59.98
C GLY A 92 -35.19 -35.29 -60.73
N LYS A 93 -33.95 -35.10 -60.27
CA LYS A 93 -32.97 -34.10 -60.75
C LYS A 93 -31.57 -34.70 -60.79
N THR A 94 -30.71 -34.27 -61.70
CA THR A 94 -29.31 -34.71 -61.75
C THR A 94 -28.39 -33.73 -61.01
N MET A 95 -27.32 -34.21 -60.38
CA MET A 95 -26.31 -33.31 -59.79
C MET A 95 -25.58 -32.54 -60.90
N ALA A 96 -25.46 -31.22 -60.77
CA ALA A 96 -24.76 -30.42 -61.78
C ALA A 96 -23.28 -30.83 -61.88
N THR A 97 -22.83 -31.11 -63.10
CA THR A 97 -21.44 -31.49 -63.43
C THR A 97 -20.55 -30.27 -63.74
N SER A 98 -21.11 -29.06 -63.72
CA SER A 98 -20.40 -27.80 -63.89
C SER A 98 -20.89 -26.78 -62.88
N GLY A 99 -19.97 -26.03 -62.25
CA GLY A 99 -20.35 -24.96 -61.33
C GLY A 99 -20.76 -23.67 -62.05
N TRP A 100 -21.46 -22.80 -61.32
CA TRP A 100 -21.96 -21.52 -61.82
C TRP A 100 -21.00 -20.38 -61.43
N ALA A 101 -20.71 -19.45 -62.34
CA ALA A 101 -19.86 -18.27 -62.08
C ALA A 101 -18.47 -18.59 -61.47
N GLY A 102 -17.88 -19.74 -61.81
CA GLY A 102 -16.56 -20.16 -61.33
C GLY A 102 -16.56 -20.94 -60.01
N THR A 103 -17.72 -21.37 -59.50
CA THR A 103 -17.81 -22.30 -58.38
C THR A 103 -17.45 -23.73 -58.77
N THR A 104 -17.15 -24.57 -57.77
CA THR A 104 -16.99 -26.02 -57.94
C THR A 104 -18.34 -26.65 -58.29
N ALA A 105 -18.37 -27.67 -59.15
CA ALA A 105 -19.61 -28.35 -59.50
C ALA A 105 -20.25 -29.03 -58.28
N TYR A 106 -21.58 -29.10 -58.21
CA TYR A 106 -22.28 -29.72 -57.08
C TYR A 106 -21.92 -31.21 -56.96
N LEU A 107 -21.75 -31.90 -58.09
CA LEU A 107 -21.26 -33.28 -58.12
C LEU A 107 -19.87 -33.43 -57.48
N ASP A 108 -18.94 -32.52 -57.78
CA ASP A 108 -17.58 -32.56 -57.23
C ASP A 108 -17.59 -32.32 -55.73
N ILE A 109 -18.45 -31.42 -55.25
CA ILE A 109 -18.64 -31.16 -53.82
C ILE A 109 -19.20 -32.40 -53.14
N TYR A 110 -20.24 -33.02 -53.72
CA TYR A 110 -20.81 -34.28 -53.25
C TYR A 110 -19.78 -35.38 -53.11
N GLN A 111 -19.08 -35.67 -54.20
CA GLN A 111 -18.12 -36.74 -54.23
C GLN A 111 -16.92 -36.49 -53.31
N LYS A 112 -16.45 -35.24 -53.19
CA LYS A 112 -15.37 -34.90 -52.26
C LYS A 112 -15.78 -35.18 -50.81
N ALA A 113 -16.92 -34.66 -50.38
CA ALA A 113 -17.39 -34.87 -49.01
C ALA A 113 -17.74 -36.32 -48.73
N ALA A 114 -18.33 -37.04 -49.69
CA ALA A 114 -18.64 -38.45 -49.54
C ALA A 114 -17.38 -39.32 -49.48
N ARG A 115 -16.35 -39.04 -50.27
CA ARG A 115 -15.05 -39.73 -50.15
C ARG A 115 -14.36 -39.43 -48.83
N GLU A 116 -14.37 -38.18 -48.37
CA GLU A 116 -13.80 -37.81 -47.07
C GLU A 116 -14.52 -38.50 -45.91
N ALA A 117 -15.86 -38.53 -45.93
CA ALA A 117 -16.67 -39.23 -44.94
C ALA A 117 -16.46 -40.76 -44.98
N LEU A 118 -16.38 -41.35 -46.18
CA LEU A 118 -16.06 -42.77 -46.34
C LEU A 118 -14.65 -43.09 -45.86
N ALA A 119 -13.65 -42.27 -46.16
CA ALA A 119 -12.28 -42.49 -45.72
C ALA A 119 -12.16 -42.44 -44.20
N ASP A 120 -12.85 -41.50 -43.56
CA ASP A 120 -12.89 -41.37 -42.10
C ASP A 120 -13.60 -42.56 -41.43
N ALA A 121 -14.77 -42.97 -41.96
CA ALA A 121 -15.47 -44.15 -41.47
C ALA A 121 -14.69 -45.44 -41.74
N MET A 122 -14.05 -45.55 -42.90
CA MET A 122 -13.18 -46.67 -43.26
C MET A 122 -11.99 -46.80 -42.32
N ALA A 123 -11.38 -45.68 -41.92
CA ALA A 123 -10.29 -45.66 -40.95
C ALA A 123 -10.70 -46.15 -39.55
N ARG A 124 -12.01 -46.15 -39.25
CA ARG A 124 -12.59 -46.60 -37.98
C ARG A 124 -13.28 -47.97 -38.04
N SER A 125 -13.47 -48.54 -39.23
CA SER A 125 -14.11 -49.85 -39.38
C SER A 125 -13.18 -50.98 -38.97
N ALA A 126 -13.64 -51.88 -38.09
CA ALA A 126 -12.89 -53.11 -37.79
C ALA A 126 -12.98 -54.17 -38.89
N THR A 127 -13.98 -54.07 -39.78
CA THR A 127 -14.22 -55.03 -40.88
C THR A 127 -13.74 -54.50 -42.23
N GLY A 128 -13.22 -53.27 -42.30
CA GLY A 128 -12.81 -52.62 -43.54
C GLY A 128 -14.01 -52.27 -44.44
N ARG A 129 -15.18 -52.07 -43.85
CA ARG A 129 -16.44 -51.77 -44.52
C ARG A 129 -17.02 -50.48 -43.95
N ALA A 130 -17.19 -49.48 -44.80
CA ALA A 130 -17.87 -48.23 -44.46
C ALA A 130 -18.83 -47.82 -45.57
N ARG A 131 -19.91 -47.12 -45.23
CA ARG A 131 -20.93 -46.73 -46.22
C ARG A 131 -21.56 -45.38 -45.93
N ILE A 132 -21.97 -44.67 -46.97
CA ILE A 132 -22.75 -43.42 -46.85
C ILE A 132 -24.21 -43.74 -46.54
N VAL A 133 -24.76 -43.15 -45.47
CA VAL A 133 -26.15 -43.36 -45.01
C VAL A 133 -27.06 -42.13 -45.18
N GLY A 134 -26.49 -40.99 -45.58
CA GLY A 134 -27.31 -39.86 -46.04
C GLY A 134 -26.52 -38.60 -46.38
N VAL A 135 -27.26 -37.55 -46.75
CA VAL A 135 -26.76 -36.18 -46.97
C VAL A 135 -27.71 -35.10 -46.43
N SER A 136 -27.15 -34.02 -45.87
CA SER A 136 -27.85 -32.75 -45.55
C SER A 136 -27.40 -31.62 -46.47
N SER A 137 -28.36 -30.71 -46.73
CA SER A 137 -28.19 -29.43 -47.43
C SER A 137 -28.10 -29.56 -48.96
N ILE A 138 -29.21 -30.01 -49.56
CA ILE A 138 -29.36 -30.05 -51.02
C ILE A 138 -30.15 -28.84 -51.51
N TYR A 139 -29.63 -28.13 -52.52
CA TYR A 139 -30.26 -26.93 -53.10
C TYR A 139 -30.76 -27.15 -54.52
N TYR A 140 -31.89 -26.50 -54.82
CA TYR A 140 -32.56 -26.52 -56.10
C TYR A 140 -33.08 -25.12 -56.44
N ASP A 141 -32.76 -24.62 -57.64
CA ASP A 141 -33.10 -23.27 -58.12
C ASP A 141 -34.33 -23.21 -59.05
N GLY A 142 -34.96 -24.35 -59.35
CA GLY A 142 -36.06 -24.44 -60.33
C GLY A 142 -35.70 -25.14 -61.65
N GLY A 143 -34.44 -25.50 -61.89
CA GLY A 143 -33.96 -26.10 -63.15
C GLY A 143 -34.14 -27.62 -63.32
N SER A 144 -33.38 -28.25 -64.22
CA SER A 144 -33.29 -29.72 -64.35
C SER A 144 -32.18 -30.34 -63.49
N GLU A 145 -31.29 -29.52 -62.93
CA GLU A 145 -30.09 -29.93 -62.21
C GLU A 145 -30.06 -29.38 -60.77
N LEU A 146 -29.37 -30.08 -59.86
CA LEU A 146 -29.03 -29.59 -58.52
C LEU A 146 -27.81 -28.68 -58.61
N GLN A 147 -27.93 -27.45 -58.12
CA GLN A 147 -26.92 -26.40 -58.26
C GLN A 147 -26.22 -26.10 -56.93
N THR A 148 -25.06 -25.43 -56.97
CA THR A 148 -24.41 -24.91 -55.77
C THR A 148 -25.23 -23.79 -55.13
N ALA A 149 -25.65 -23.98 -53.88
CA ALA A 149 -26.25 -22.92 -53.07
C ALA A 149 -25.18 -22.04 -52.42
N TYR A 150 -25.44 -20.73 -52.37
CA TYR A 150 -24.87 -19.86 -51.35
C TYR A 150 -25.88 -19.78 -50.22
N ASP A 151 -25.72 -20.61 -49.18
CA ASP A 151 -26.67 -20.62 -48.07
C ASP A 151 -26.05 -20.06 -46.80
N SER A 152 -26.83 -19.28 -46.06
CA SER A 152 -26.39 -18.72 -44.79
C SER A 152 -26.43 -19.78 -43.70
N LYS A 153 -25.53 -19.64 -42.72
CA LYS A 153 -25.52 -20.40 -41.48
C LYS A 153 -26.91 -20.58 -40.84
N SER A 154 -27.73 -19.53 -40.84
CA SER A 154 -29.09 -19.55 -40.27
C SER A 154 -30.06 -20.48 -41.00
N ASN A 155 -29.94 -20.63 -42.32
CA ASN A 155 -30.83 -21.49 -43.12
C ASN A 155 -30.45 -22.96 -43.01
N VAL A 156 -29.14 -23.27 -42.97
CA VAL A 156 -28.63 -24.62 -42.72
C VAL A 156 -29.13 -25.16 -41.38
N LEU A 157 -29.13 -24.30 -40.33
CA LEU A 157 -29.67 -24.66 -39.00
C LEU A 157 -31.18 -24.90 -38.99
N ARG A 158 -31.96 -24.08 -39.72
CA ARG A 158 -33.41 -24.24 -39.82
C ARG A 158 -33.76 -25.61 -40.42
N LEU A 159 -33.10 -26.00 -41.50
CA LEU A 159 -33.49 -27.15 -42.31
C LEU A 159 -33.00 -28.48 -41.75
N ALA A 160 -31.80 -28.53 -41.16
CA ALA A 160 -31.30 -29.71 -40.43
C ALA A 160 -32.23 -30.14 -39.27
N GLY A 161 -33.04 -29.20 -38.74
CA GLY A 161 -34.01 -29.45 -37.67
C GLY A 161 -35.41 -29.89 -38.13
N THR A 162 -35.73 -29.89 -39.43
CA THR A 162 -37.13 -30.02 -39.93
C THR A 162 -37.72 -31.43 -39.97
N ARG A 163 -36.96 -32.49 -39.64
CA ARG A 163 -37.55 -33.83 -39.44
C ARG A 163 -37.29 -34.31 -38.02
N SER A 164 -38.35 -34.67 -37.29
CA SER A 164 -38.23 -35.44 -36.05
C SER A 164 -37.92 -36.89 -36.41
N GLY A 165 -36.69 -37.34 -36.20
CA GLY A 165 -36.46 -38.77 -35.97
C GLY A 165 -37.02 -39.08 -34.60
N THR A 166 -37.90 -40.08 -34.48
CA THR A 166 -38.38 -40.47 -33.15
C THR A 166 -37.28 -41.27 -32.44
N ALA A 167 -37.17 -41.16 -31.11
CA ALA A 167 -36.22 -41.96 -30.31
C ALA A 167 -36.40 -43.49 -30.48
N THR A 168 -37.50 -43.92 -31.12
CA THR A 168 -37.87 -45.30 -31.43
C THR A 168 -37.48 -45.77 -32.84
N GLU A 169 -37.00 -44.90 -33.74
CA GLU A 169 -36.42 -45.30 -35.04
C GLU A 169 -34.95 -45.72 -34.92
N LEU A 170 -34.37 -45.69 -33.71
CA LEU A 170 -32.95 -45.96 -33.47
C LEU A 170 -32.76 -46.94 -32.31
N PRO A 171 -32.77 -48.24 -32.60
CA PRO A 171 -31.97 -49.17 -31.84
C PRO A 171 -31.33 -50.21 -32.76
N ASP A 172 -30.07 -50.03 -33.14
CA ASP A 172 -29.20 -51.18 -33.33
C ASP A 172 -27.73 -50.87 -32.99
N ASN A 173 -27.06 -51.90 -32.50
CA ASN A 173 -25.73 -51.88 -31.91
C ASN A 173 -24.63 -51.88 -32.99
N THR A 174 -24.70 -51.01 -34.01
CA THR A 174 -23.77 -51.07 -35.16
C THR A 174 -22.81 -49.90 -35.34
N GLY A 175 -22.64 -49.04 -34.32
CA GLY A 175 -21.58 -48.03 -34.33
C GLY A 175 -21.90 -46.85 -35.24
N TRP A 176 -22.44 -45.79 -34.66
CA TRP A 176 -22.67 -44.55 -35.39
C TRP A 176 -21.49 -43.61 -35.22
N SER A 177 -20.85 -43.28 -36.34
CA SER A 177 -20.26 -41.97 -36.49
C SER A 177 -21.34 -40.93 -36.73
N THR A 178 -21.76 -40.29 -35.66
CA THR A 178 -21.79 -38.84 -35.71
C THR A 178 -20.44 -38.40 -35.16
N LEU A 179 -19.82 -37.37 -35.72
CA LEU A 179 -18.93 -36.61 -34.86
C LEU A 179 -19.79 -36.16 -33.66
N TYR A 180 -19.62 -36.83 -32.52
CA TYR A 180 -19.91 -36.27 -31.22
C TYR A 180 -18.55 -36.14 -30.54
N ASN A 181 -17.81 -35.13 -30.99
CA ASN A 181 -16.61 -34.65 -30.32
C ASN A 181 -17.02 -33.42 -29.50
N ASN A 182 -17.10 -33.55 -28.17
CA ASN A 182 -17.17 -32.39 -27.26
C ASN A 182 -15.77 -31.76 -27.03
N GLY A 183 -14.79 -32.03 -27.88
CA GLY A 183 -13.39 -31.56 -27.74
C GLY A 183 -13.16 -30.07 -27.98
N SER A 184 -14.16 -29.19 -27.87
CA SER A 184 -13.98 -27.71 -27.89
C SER A 184 -15.16 -26.95 -27.26
N GLY A 185 -15.88 -27.54 -26.30
CA GLY A 185 -16.92 -26.82 -25.55
C GLY A 185 -18.32 -26.82 -26.18
N ALA A 186 -18.73 -27.95 -26.75
CA ALA A 186 -20.12 -28.16 -27.17
C ALA A 186 -21.00 -28.47 -25.96
N THR A 187 -21.72 -27.45 -25.48
CA THR A 187 -22.68 -27.54 -24.36
C THR A 187 -24.01 -28.19 -24.76
N GLY A 188 -24.01 -29.01 -25.81
CA GLY A 188 -25.18 -29.59 -26.42
C GLY A 188 -25.57 -30.94 -25.84
N THR A 189 -26.86 -31.28 -25.86
CA THR A 189 -27.41 -32.54 -25.32
C THR A 189 -27.57 -33.63 -26.39
N ASN A 190 -27.38 -33.32 -27.68
CA ASN A 190 -27.52 -34.30 -28.77
C ASN A 190 -26.72 -33.92 -30.03
N TRP A 191 -26.66 -34.84 -31.00
CA TRP A 191 -25.92 -34.71 -32.27
C TRP A 191 -26.26 -33.45 -33.10
N ARG A 192 -27.44 -32.85 -32.90
CA ARG A 192 -27.85 -31.59 -33.57
C ARG A 192 -27.07 -30.39 -33.05
N ASP A 193 -26.69 -30.39 -31.77
CA ASP A 193 -25.94 -29.30 -31.16
C ASP A 193 -24.46 -29.33 -31.59
N TRP A 194 -23.91 -30.53 -31.82
CA TRP A 194 -22.59 -30.70 -32.42
C TRP A 194 -22.56 -30.21 -33.88
N LEU A 195 -23.61 -30.52 -34.66
CA LEU A 195 -23.77 -30.06 -36.03
C LEU A 195 -23.81 -28.53 -36.11
N GLN A 196 -24.46 -27.89 -35.13
CA GLN A 196 -24.45 -26.44 -34.95
C GLN A 196 -23.04 -25.91 -34.61
N GLN A 197 -22.31 -26.58 -33.71
CA GLN A 197 -21.04 -26.07 -33.20
C GLN A 197 -19.79 -26.33 -34.06
N TYR A 198 -19.78 -27.36 -34.90
CA TYR A 198 -18.59 -27.72 -35.69
C TYR A 198 -18.83 -27.83 -37.17
N GLY A 199 -19.99 -28.34 -37.61
CA GLY A 199 -20.35 -28.32 -39.02
C GLY A 199 -20.64 -26.89 -39.48
N VAL A 200 -21.56 -26.23 -38.78
CA VAL A 200 -22.10 -24.93 -39.20
C VAL A 200 -21.27 -23.73 -38.71
N ASN A 201 -20.74 -23.75 -37.47
CA ASN A 201 -19.93 -22.62 -36.97
C ASN A 201 -18.53 -22.51 -37.61
N LYS A 202 -17.99 -23.59 -38.22
CA LYS A 202 -16.67 -23.57 -38.90
C LYS A 202 -16.78 -23.28 -40.39
N ALA A 203 -17.97 -23.39 -40.98
CA ALA A 203 -18.23 -22.96 -42.35
C ALA A 203 -18.31 -21.43 -42.39
N PRO A 204 -17.55 -20.73 -43.27
CA PRO A 204 -17.70 -19.30 -43.43
C PRO A 204 -19.14 -19.00 -43.91
N ASP A 205 -19.72 -17.87 -43.49
CA ASP A 205 -21.13 -17.46 -43.73
C ASP A 205 -21.53 -17.32 -45.23
N THR A 206 -20.68 -17.76 -46.16
CA THR A 206 -20.76 -17.52 -47.59
C THR A 206 -20.48 -18.73 -48.48
N ASN A 207 -20.20 -19.93 -47.94
CA ASN A 207 -19.93 -21.14 -48.76
C ASN A 207 -20.91 -22.28 -48.46
N LEU A 208 -21.29 -23.04 -49.50
CA LEU A 208 -22.13 -24.24 -49.42
C LEU A 208 -21.62 -25.24 -48.36
N THR A 209 -22.46 -25.57 -47.38
CA THR A 209 -22.18 -26.62 -46.38
C THR A 209 -23.01 -27.86 -46.71
N MET A 210 -22.42 -28.82 -47.43
CA MET A 210 -23.02 -30.13 -47.66
C MET A 210 -22.40 -31.14 -46.68
N ILE A 211 -23.25 -31.82 -45.91
CA ILE A 211 -22.81 -32.77 -44.88
C ILE A 211 -23.20 -34.17 -45.34
N VAL A 212 -22.22 -35.06 -45.48
CA VAL A 212 -22.43 -36.46 -45.86
C VAL A 212 -22.18 -37.33 -44.63
N TRP A 213 -23.10 -38.25 -44.31
CA TRP A 213 -22.94 -39.17 -43.18
C TRP A 213 -22.48 -40.53 -43.65
N ALA A 214 -21.49 -41.07 -42.96
CA ALA A 214 -20.96 -42.41 -43.19
C ALA A 214 -21.00 -43.24 -41.91
N VAL A 215 -21.23 -44.55 -42.04
CA VAL A 215 -21.22 -45.52 -40.95
C VAL A 215 -20.11 -46.52 -41.21
N ALA A 216 -19.40 -46.91 -40.14
CA ALA A 216 -18.32 -47.88 -40.16
C ALA A 216 -18.84 -49.19 -39.56
N GLU A 217 -18.75 -50.29 -40.29
CA GLU A 217 -19.18 -51.57 -39.77
C GLU A 217 -18.17 -52.11 -38.75
N GLY A 218 -18.70 -52.64 -37.64
CA GLY A 218 -17.89 -53.18 -36.56
C GLY A 218 -17.03 -52.13 -35.89
N GLU A 219 -17.49 -50.88 -35.79
CA GLU A 219 -16.76 -49.81 -35.11
C GLU A 219 -16.29 -50.31 -33.72
N PRO A 220 -14.99 -50.27 -33.41
CA PRO A 220 -14.48 -50.83 -32.18
C PRO A 220 -15.12 -50.09 -31.01
N VAL A 221 -15.56 -50.85 -30.00
CA VAL A 221 -15.91 -50.29 -28.69
C VAL A 221 -14.75 -49.39 -28.26
N PRO A 222 -15.01 -48.14 -27.83
CA PRO A 222 -13.95 -47.26 -27.37
C PRO A 222 -13.07 -48.04 -26.39
N PRO A 223 -11.74 -48.00 -26.56
CA PRO A 223 -10.84 -48.81 -25.76
C PRO A 223 -10.99 -48.46 -24.28
N ASN A 224 -10.65 -49.41 -23.42
CA ASN A 224 -10.46 -49.10 -22.00
C ASN A 224 -9.42 -47.96 -21.89
N ILE A 225 -9.58 -47.11 -20.89
CA ILE A 225 -8.78 -45.88 -20.75
C ILE A 225 -7.49 -46.20 -20.00
N GLU A 226 -6.34 -45.91 -20.61
CA GLU A 226 -5.04 -45.88 -19.94
C GLU A 226 -4.80 -44.49 -19.34
N LEU A 227 -5.32 -44.24 -18.14
CA LEU A 227 -5.21 -42.94 -17.48
C LEU A 227 -3.81 -42.71 -16.89
N LYS A 228 -3.24 -41.54 -17.19
CA LYS A 228 -2.01 -41.01 -16.62
C LYS A 228 -2.22 -39.60 -16.10
N ILE A 229 -1.57 -39.27 -15.00
CA ILE A 229 -1.47 -37.92 -14.43
C ILE A 229 -0.03 -37.46 -14.62
N LYS A 230 0.14 -36.20 -15.03
CA LYS A 230 1.43 -35.53 -15.08
C LYS A 230 1.32 -34.18 -14.38
N LYS A 231 2.07 -34.02 -13.29
CA LYS A 231 2.07 -32.81 -12.48
C LYS A 231 3.20 -31.88 -12.88
N THR A 232 2.94 -30.58 -12.80
CA THR A 232 3.91 -29.52 -13.07
C THR A 232 3.84 -28.44 -11.99
N ASN A 233 4.97 -27.78 -11.74
CA ASN A 233 5.07 -26.67 -10.80
C ASN A 233 4.99 -25.35 -11.57
N ALA A 234 4.03 -24.49 -11.21
CA ALA A 234 3.85 -23.18 -11.85
C ALA A 234 5.04 -22.23 -11.61
N LEU A 235 5.71 -22.33 -10.45
CA LEU A 235 6.77 -21.41 -10.01
C LEU A 235 7.96 -22.15 -9.36
N PRO A 236 8.78 -22.89 -10.15
CA PRO A 236 9.89 -23.69 -9.64
C PRO A 236 10.93 -22.90 -8.83
N THR A 237 11.09 -21.60 -9.12
CA THR A 237 12.06 -20.73 -8.44
C THR A 237 11.73 -20.46 -6.97
N LEU A 238 10.47 -20.61 -6.56
CA LEU A 238 10.05 -20.44 -5.15
C LEU A 238 10.35 -21.69 -4.32
N THR A 239 10.38 -22.86 -4.95
CA THR A 239 10.45 -24.15 -4.27
C THR A 239 11.83 -24.79 -4.31
N GLN A 240 12.69 -24.36 -5.24
CA GLN A 240 13.99 -24.99 -5.48
C GLN A 240 14.87 -24.98 -4.21
N GLY A 241 15.27 -26.18 -3.78
CA GLY A 241 16.15 -26.34 -2.61
C GLY A 241 15.46 -26.02 -1.28
N ASN A 242 14.13 -25.88 -1.28
CA ASN A 242 13.35 -25.56 -0.11
C ASN A 242 12.58 -26.77 0.40
N ASN A 243 13.01 -27.26 1.56
CA ASN A 243 12.47 -28.46 2.17
C ASN A 243 11.02 -28.29 2.64
N CYS A 244 10.43 -27.09 2.63
CA CYS A 244 9.01 -26.88 2.88
C CYS A 244 8.10 -27.38 1.74
N TYR A 245 8.65 -27.62 0.55
CA TYR A 245 7.91 -28.09 -0.62
C TYR A 245 8.34 -29.50 -1.01
N ALA A 246 7.39 -30.29 -1.56
CA ALA A 246 7.72 -31.50 -2.30
C ALA A 246 8.54 -31.14 -3.54
N GLN A 247 9.82 -31.52 -3.58
CA GLN A 247 10.74 -31.14 -4.67
C GLN A 247 10.42 -31.86 -5.98
N ASP A 248 9.82 -33.04 -5.87
CA ASP A 248 9.47 -33.95 -6.96
C ASP A 248 7.98 -33.97 -7.29
N LEU A 249 7.18 -33.13 -6.63
CA LEU A 249 5.71 -33.11 -6.73
C LEU A 249 5.05 -34.47 -6.40
N SER A 250 5.73 -35.32 -5.63
CA SER A 250 5.16 -36.58 -5.15
C SER A 250 4.08 -36.35 -4.09
N GLY A 251 3.16 -37.30 -3.99
CA GLY A 251 2.12 -37.30 -2.95
C GLY A 251 0.86 -36.51 -3.28
N ALA A 252 0.72 -35.93 -4.49
CA ALA A 252 -0.58 -35.42 -4.93
C ALA A 252 -1.56 -36.58 -5.10
N VAL A 253 -2.79 -36.40 -4.63
CA VAL A 253 -3.84 -37.42 -4.69
C VAL A 253 -4.96 -36.95 -5.60
N TYR A 254 -5.27 -37.78 -6.60
CA TYR A 254 -6.35 -37.58 -7.56
C TYR A 254 -7.43 -38.62 -7.36
N GLU A 255 -8.66 -38.18 -7.33
CA GLU A 255 -9.85 -39.03 -7.40
C GLU A 255 -10.39 -39.05 -8.83
N VAL A 256 -10.77 -40.25 -9.27
CA VAL A 256 -11.36 -40.49 -10.60
C VAL A 256 -12.82 -40.89 -10.42
N HIS A 257 -13.70 -40.17 -11.10
CA HIS A 257 -15.15 -40.28 -10.98
C HIS A 257 -15.80 -40.52 -12.35
N ARG A 258 -17.03 -41.03 -12.34
CA ARG A 258 -17.88 -41.15 -13.53
C ARG A 258 -18.88 -40.01 -13.65
N MET A 259 -19.20 -39.33 -12.54
CA MET A 259 -20.14 -38.21 -12.55
C MET A 259 -19.43 -36.86 -12.56
N ALA A 260 -19.94 -35.93 -13.37
CA ALA A 260 -19.35 -34.60 -13.55
C ALA A 260 -19.36 -33.74 -12.28
N ASP A 261 -20.35 -33.98 -11.42
CA ASP A 261 -20.54 -33.29 -10.14
C ASP A 261 -19.78 -33.96 -8.99
N LEU A 262 -19.03 -35.03 -9.26
CA LEU A 262 -18.26 -35.80 -8.28
C LEU A 262 -19.13 -36.36 -7.13
N SER A 263 -20.42 -36.56 -7.38
CA SER A 263 -21.36 -37.07 -6.37
C SER A 263 -21.28 -38.58 -6.16
N ASP A 264 -20.64 -39.30 -7.09
CA ASP A 264 -20.34 -40.72 -6.98
C ASP A 264 -19.09 -40.98 -6.13
N ALA A 265 -18.97 -42.20 -5.61
CA ALA A 265 -17.73 -42.63 -4.97
C ALA A 265 -16.61 -42.74 -6.03
N PRO A 266 -15.36 -42.35 -5.69
CA PRO A 266 -14.26 -42.46 -6.64
C PRO A 266 -14.03 -43.91 -7.04
N ILE A 267 -13.92 -44.16 -8.35
CA ILE A 267 -13.64 -45.48 -8.91
C ILE A 267 -12.15 -45.85 -8.83
N LEU A 268 -11.29 -44.84 -8.68
CA LEU A 268 -9.85 -44.98 -8.54
C LEU A 268 -9.28 -43.76 -7.81
N THR A 269 -8.26 -44.00 -7.00
CA THR A 269 -7.44 -42.95 -6.40
C THR A 269 -6.01 -43.14 -6.87
N LEU A 270 -5.40 -42.09 -7.41
CA LEU A 270 -4.05 -42.09 -7.94
C LEU A 270 -3.16 -41.14 -7.12
N THR A 271 -1.95 -41.58 -6.80
CA THR A 271 -0.97 -40.76 -6.10
C THR A 271 0.26 -40.57 -6.95
N THR A 272 0.75 -39.33 -7.08
CA THR A 272 1.94 -39.04 -7.87
C THR A 272 3.22 -39.58 -7.23
N ASP A 273 4.09 -40.11 -8.06
CA ASP A 273 5.43 -40.58 -7.73
C ASP A 273 6.47 -39.44 -7.68
N ALA A 274 7.74 -39.79 -7.51
CA ALA A 274 8.87 -38.87 -7.45
C ALA A 274 9.26 -38.23 -8.80
N ASP A 275 8.51 -38.50 -9.87
CA ASP A 275 8.63 -37.78 -11.14
C ASP A 275 7.37 -36.91 -11.39
N GLY A 276 6.49 -36.77 -10.39
CA GLY A 276 5.23 -36.06 -10.49
C GLY A 276 4.20 -36.78 -11.36
N ASN A 277 4.37 -38.08 -11.61
CA ASN A 277 3.49 -38.85 -12.49
C ASN A 277 2.64 -39.84 -11.68
N ALA A 278 1.46 -40.17 -12.18
CA ALA A 278 0.70 -41.32 -11.70
C ALA A 278 0.13 -42.07 -12.89
N THR A 279 0.09 -43.40 -12.84
CA THR A 279 -0.53 -44.21 -13.89
C THR A 279 -1.55 -45.14 -13.24
N ALA A 280 -2.72 -45.28 -13.86
CA ALA A 280 -3.71 -46.25 -13.41
C ALA A 280 -3.12 -47.67 -13.43
N PRO A 281 -3.31 -48.47 -12.37
CA PRO A 281 -2.69 -49.79 -12.26
C PRO A 281 -3.23 -50.78 -13.29
N ASN A 282 -4.45 -50.57 -13.78
CA ASN A 282 -5.09 -51.31 -14.86
C ASN A 282 -5.81 -50.32 -15.78
N GLU A 283 -6.09 -50.74 -17.01
CA GLU A 283 -6.99 -49.99 -17.89
C GLU A 283 -8.37 -49.85 -17.25
N ILE A 284 -8.98 -48.67 -17.35
CA ILE A 284 -10.31 -48.40 -16.80
C ILE A 284 -11.35 -48.81 -17.85
N PRO A 285 -12.25 -49.78 -17.55
CA PRO A 285 -13.20 -50.27 -18.52
C PRO A 285 -14.10 -49.18 -19.11
N PHE A 286 -14.35 -49.23 -20.41
CA PHE A 286 -15.34 -48.35 -21.02
C PHE A 286 -16.75 -48.64 -20.48
N ASP A 287 -17.50 -47.59 -20.14
CA ASP A 287 -18.90 -47.66 -19.74
C ASP A 287 -19.73 -46.79 -20.68
N GLY A 288 -20.58 -47.42 -21.50
CA GLY A 288 -21.41 -46.71 -22.48
C GLY A 288 -22.48 -45.80 -21.85
N THR A 289 -22.82 -45.98 -20.57
CA THR A 289 -23.79 -45.14 -19.87
C THR A 289 -23.14 -43.90 -19.25
N GLN A 290 -21.85 -44.00 -18.89
CA GLN A 290 -21.03 -42.93 -18.32
C GLN A 290 -19.64 -42.94 -18.97
N PRO A 291 -19.54 -42.47 -20.23
CA PRO A 291 -18.36 -42.69 -21.05
C PRO A 291 -17.15 -41.87 -20.59
N TYR A 292 -17.35 -40.69 -19.97
CA TYR A 292 -16.27 -39.81 -19.54
C TYR A 292 -15.80 -40.14 -18.12
N LEU A 293 -14.53 -39.84 -17.84
CA LEU A 293 -14.01 -39.79 -16.47
C LEU A 293 -13.77 -38.34 -16.06
N TYR A 294 -14.00 -38.05 -14.78
CA TYR A 294 -13.75 -36.76 -14.16
C TYR A 294 -12.65 -36.96 -13.11
N VAL A 295 -11.53 -36.29 -13.32
CA VAL A 295 -10.32 -36.46 -12.52
C VAL A 295 -10.09 -35.18 -11.74
N LYS A 296 -10.09 -35.28 -10.40
CA LYS A 296 -9.99 -34.14 -9.51
C LYS A 296 -8.85 -34.34 -8.52
N GLU A 297 -7.98 -33.34 -8.39
CA GLU A 297 -7.03 -33.31 -7.28
C GLU A 297 -7.78 -33.04 -5.98
N VAL A 298 -7.52 -33.88 -4.97
CA VAL A 298 -8.11 -33.77 -3.63
C VAL A 298 -7.06 -33.56 -2.55
N THR A 299 -5.80 -33.87 -2.84
CA THR A 299 -4.64 -33.53 -2.01
C THR A 299 -3.54 -33.01 -2.91
N ALA A 300 -3.03 -31.80 -2.69
CA ALA A 300 -1.86 -31.28 -3.38
C ALA A 300 -0.56 -31.88 -2.82
N PRO A 301 0.56 -31.87 -3.56
CA PRO A 301 1.88 -32.10 -2.98
C PRO A 301 2.13 -31.13 -1.82
N ARG A 302 2.94 -31.56 -0.86
CA ARG A 302 3.27 -30.76 0.32
C ARG A 302 3.80 -29.37 -0.07
N GLY A 303 3.18 -28.31 0.48
CA GLY A 303 3.54 -26.92 0.23
C GLY A 303 2.91 -26.30 -1.03
N PHE A 304 2.01 -27.00 -1.72
CA PHE A 304 1.31 -26.49 -2.90
C PHE A 304 -0.18 -26.28 -2.64
N ALA A 305 -0.76 -25.31 -3.35
CA ALA A 305 -2.21 -25.12 -3.38
C ALA A 305 -2.85 -26.21 -4.25
N LEU A 306 -4.08 -26.60 -3.90
CA LEU A 306 -4.87 -27.56 -4.67
C LEU A 306 -5.22 -27.02 -6.06
N ASP A 307 -5.05 -27.82 -7.12
CA ASP A 307 -5.58 -27.51 -8.44
C ASP A 307 -7.13 -27.48 -8.38
N PRO A 308 -7.77 -26.32 -8.56
CA PRO A 308 -9.22 -26.22 -8.50
C PRO A 308 -9.90 -26.86 -9.72
N THR A 309 -9.15 -27.23 -10.76
CA THR A 309 -9.68 -27.78 -12.01
C THR A 309 -10.17 -29.21 -11.84
N THR A 310 -11.33 -29.53 -12.40
CA THR A 310 -11.76 -30.91 -12.66
C THR A 310 -11.46 -31.23 -14.12
N HIS A 311 -10.59 -32.21 -14.34
CA HIS A 311 -10.14 -32.61 -15.67
C HIS A 311 -11.08 -33.67 -16.26
N VAL A 312 -11.43 -33.55 -17.54
CA VAL A 312 -12.32 -34.49 -18.22
C VAL A 312 -11.50 -35.39 -19.15
N VAL A 313 -11.61 -36.70 -18.96
CA VAL A 313 -10.94 -37.70 -19.78
C VAL A 313 -11.98 -38.39 -20.67
N SER A 314 -11.73 -38.37 -21.98
CA SER A 314 -12.62 -38.89 -23.00
C SER A 314 -12.06 -40.21 -23.56
N PRO A 315 -12.84 -41.31 -23.59
CA PRO A 315 -12.42 -42.55 -24.26
C PRO A 315 -12.29 -42.36 -25.77
N TYR A 316 -12.87 -41.28 -26.32
CA TYR A 316 -12.85 -40.93 -27.74
C TYR A 316 -11.65 -40.06 -28.13
N ASP A 317 -10.91 -39.52 -27.16
CA ASP A 317 -9.74 -38.66 -27.40
C ASP A 317 -8.58 -39.06 -26.48
N ARG A 318 -7.65 -39.85 -27.04
CA ARG A 318 -6.46 -40.34 -26.32
C ARG A 318 -5.55 -39.21 -25.84
N SER A 319 -5.62 -38.00 -26.39
CA SER A 319 -4.82 -36.88 -25.91
C SER A 319 -5.23 -36.44 -24.49
N THR A 320 -6.48 -36.72 -24.10
CA THR A 320 -7.02 -36.41 -22.76
C THR A 320 -6.65 -37.46 -21.72
N TRP A 321 -6.06 -38.59 -22.12
CA TRP A 321 -5.69 -39.68 -21.20
C TRP A 321 -4.49 -39.34 -20.34
N VAL A 322 -3.75 -38.29 -20.72
CA VAL A 322 -2.72 -37.68 -19.88
C VAL A 322 -3.30 -36.38 -19.31
N VAL A 323 -3.72 -36.44 -18.05
CA VAL A 323 -4.17 -35.26 -17.31
C VAL A 323 -2.95 -34.45 -16.90
N ASN A 324 -2.76 -33.31 -17.56
CA ASN A 324 -1.72 -32.35 -17.19
C ASN A 324 -2.30 -31.40 -16.14
N SER A 325 -1.83 -31.53 -14.90
CA SER A 325 -2.22 -30.65 -13.81
C SER A 325 -1.03 -29.78 -13.40
N THR A 326 -1.31 -28.56 -12.97
CA THR A 326 -0.29 -27.59 -12.57
C THR A 326 -0.65 -27.06 -11.19
N ASP A 327 0.29 -27.18 -10.25
CA ASP A 327 0.14 -26.59 -8.93
C ASP A 327 0.95 -25.33 -8.76
N THR A 328 0.35 -24.40 -8.03
CA THR A 328 1.00 -23.19 -7.58
C THR A 328 1.54 -23.41 -6.17
N PRO A 329 2.85 -23.20 -5.94
CA PRO A 329 3.41 -23.31 -4.59
C PRO A 329 2.80 -22.25 -3.68
N LEU A 330 2.47 -22.65 -2.45
CA LEU A 330 2.00 -21.73 -1.43
C LEU A 330 3.11 -20.71 -1.14
N ASN A 331 2.74 -19.44 -1.09
CA ASN A 331 3.62 -18.35 -0.72
C ASN A 331 2.80 -17.31 0.02
N ASP A 332 3.46 -16.45 0.80
CA ASP A 332 2.80 -15.35 1.49
C ASP A 332 3.13 -14.02 0.79
N PRO A 333 2.15 -13.37 0.14
CA PRO A 333 2.35 -12.05 -0.47
C PRO A 333 2.37 -10.92 0.57
N LEU A 334 2.15 -11.19 1.86
CA LEU A 334 2.06 -10.16 2.89
C LEU A 334 3.40 -9.46 3.11
N GLN A 335 3.37 -8.12 3.07
CA GLN A 335 4.47 -7.28 3.53
C GLN A 335 4.57 -7.36 5.05
N ILE A 336 5.71 -7.81 5.56
CA ILE A 336 6.08 -7.62 6.97
C ILE A 336 6.13 -6.11 7.20
N THR A 337 5.24 -5.60 8.05
CA THR A 337 5.14 -4.18 8.36
C THR A 337 5.88 -3.91 9.65
N LEU A 338 7.03 -3.25 9.55
CA LEU A 338 7.81 -2.83 10.72
C LEU A 338 7.40 -1.43 11.13
N ASN A 339 6.91 -1.25 12.35
CA ASN A 339 6.54 0.05 12.87
C ASN A 339 7.67 0.61 13.72
N LYS A 340 8.22 1.76 13.33
CA LYS A 340 9.24 2.45 14.12
C LYS A 340 8.60 3.54 14.97
N VAL A 341 8.90 3.52 16.27
CA VAL A 341 8.39 4.51 17.24
C VAL A 341 9.55 5.10 18.02
N SER A 342 9.48 6.42 18.26
CA SER A 342 10.41 7.12 19.15
C SER A 342 9.82 7.10 20.57
N PRO A 343 10.63 6.88 21.61
CA PRO A 343 10.15 6.93 22.99
C PRO A 343 9.66 8.34 23.39
N ASP A 344 10.06 9.38 22.65
CA ASP A 344 9.61 10.75 22.90
C ASP A 344 8.29 11.08 22.20
N SER A 345 7.78 10.22 21.30
CA SER A 345 6.48 10.40 20.62
C SER A 345 5.26 10.40 21.56
N GLU A 346 5.42 9.92 22.80
CA GLU A 346 4.37 10.00 23.82
C GLU A 346 4.33 11.36 24.54
N VAL A 347 5.39 12.16 24.40
CA VAL A 347 5.59 13.42 25.13
C VAL A 347 5.54 14.63 24.19
N VAL A 348 6.04 14.49 22.96
CA VAL A 348 6.07 15.56 21.94
C VAL A 348 5.50 15.08 20.61
N GLU A 349 4.94 16.01 19.84
CA GLU A 349 4.25 15.71 18.57
C GLU A 349 5.22 15.51 17.39
N ASN A 350 6.34 16.24 17.35
CA ASN A 350 7.30 16.19 16.26
C ASN A 350 8.71 15.80 16.73
N PRO A 351 8.95 14.55 17.20
CA PRO A 351 10.30 14.10 17.56
C PRO A 351 11.20 13.91 16.32
N THR A 352 12.49 13.64 16.54
CA THR A 352 13.47 13.31 15.49
C THR A 352 12.95 12.26 14.50
N SER A 353 13.33 12.40 13.23
CA SER A 353 12.93 11.46 12.17
C SER A 353 13.48 10.06 12.42
N LEU A 354 12.67 9.04 12.18
CA LEU A 354 13.06 7.63 12.25
C LEU A 354 13.34 7.04 10.85
N GLU A 355 13.53 7.89 9.83
CA GLU A 355 13.92 7.44 8.49
C GLU A 355 15.37 6.97 8.43
N GLY A 356 15.64 6.03 7.53
CA GLY A 356 16.99 5.53 7.28
C GLY A 356 17.52 4.52 8.29
N ALA A 357 16.69 4.07 9.24
CA ALA A 357 16.97 2.87 10.02
C ALA A 357 17.06 1.67 9.07
N GLU A 358 18.08 0.82 9.18
CA GLU A 358 18.27 -0.34 8.30
C GLU A 358 18.02 -1.65 9.06
N PHE A 359 17.24 -2.52 8.42
CA PHE A 359 16.91 -3.86 8.88
C PHE A 359 17.52 -4.89 7.95
N THR A 360 18.23 -5.85 8.54
CA THR A 360 18.70 -7.05 7.85
C THR A 360 17.66 -8.15 7.99
N ILE A 361 17.12 -8.59 6.87
CA ILE A 361 16.19 -9.71 6.76
C ILE A 361 16.94 -10.89 6.17
N LYS A 362 16.95 -12.02 6.87
CA LYS A 362 17.53 -13.28 6.38
C LYS A 362 16.43 -14.30 6.17
N TYR A 363 16.43 -14.96 5.02
CA TYR A 363 15.51 -16.03 4.68
C TYR A 363 16.22 -17.38 4.66
N TYR A 364 15.52 -18.40 5.15
CA TYR A 364 15.97 -19.78 5.24
C TYR A 364 14.91 -20.70 4.62
N ALA A 365 15.33 -21.49 3.64
CA ALA A 365 14.49 -22.44 2.90
C ALA A 365 14.16 -23.71 3.72
N GLY A 366 13.41 -23.52 4.80
CA GLY A 366 13.01 -24.57 5.74
C GLY A 366 12.32 -23.99 6.98
N GLN A 367 11.80 -24.86 7.84
CA GLN A 367 11.21 -24.46 9.12
C GLN A 367 12.23 -24.61 10.24
N TYR A 368 12.55 -23.51 10.90
CA TYR A 368 13.58 -23.43 11.93
C TYR A 368 13.11 -22.59 13.12
N THR A 369 13.80 -22.77 14.23
CA THR A 369 13.80 -21.95 15.44
C THR A 369 15.18 -21.30 15.60
N PHE A 370 15.35 -20.38 16.57
CA PHE A 370 16.67 -19.81 16.85
C PHE A 370 17.74 -20.83 17.26
N ASN A 371 17.36 -22.03 17.71
CA ASN A 371 18.31 -23.04 18.20
C ASN A 371 18.88 -23.92 17.08
N ASP A 372 18.20 -23.99 15.94
CA ASP A 372 18.52 -24.87 14.80
C ASP A 372 18.58 -24.11 13.47
N LEU A 373 18.66 -22.78 13.51
CA LEU A 373 18.91 -21.94 12.35
C LEU A 373 20.21 -22.37 11.62
N PRO A 374 20.16 -22.59 10.30
CA PRO A 374 21.36 -22.85 9.50
C PRO A 374 22.36 -21.68 9.56
N ALA A 375 23.66 -22.00 9.57
CA ALA A 375 24.70 -20.97 9.53
C ALA A 375 24.73 -20.19 8.20
N THR A 376 24.36 -20.85 7.10
CA THR A 376 24.27 -20.23 5.77
C THR A 376 22.83 -19.80 5.50
N THR A 377 22.63 -18.54 5.14
CA THR A 377 21.33 -18.01 4.74
C THR A 377 21.00 -18.39 3.30
N THR A 378 19.71 -18.57 2.98
CA THR A 378 19.28 -18.79 1.60
C THR A 378 19.25 -17.48 0.83
N ARG A 379 18.69 -16.43 1.44
CA ARG A 379 18.71 -15.06 0.92
C ARG A 379 18.87 -14.06 2.05
N THR A 380 19.43 -12.90 1.72
CA THR A 380 19.60 -11.78 2.65
C THR A 380 19.19 -10.49 1.97
N TRP A 381 18.42 -9.66 2.65
CA TRP A 381 18.02 -8.33 2.21
C TRP A 381 18.30 -7.31 3.30
N VAL A 382 18.72 -6.12 2.88
CA VAL A 382 18.77 -4.95 3.76
C VAL A 382 17.72 -3.97 3.28
N VAL A 383 16.82 -3.56 4.17
CA VAL A 383 15.74 -2.63 3.89
C VAL A 383 15.79 -1.43 4.85
N LYS A 384 15.31 -0.27 4.42
CA LYS A 384 15.29 0.96 5.23
C LYS A 384 13.89 1.44 5.57
N THR A 385 13.76 2.18 6.67
CA THR A 385 12.53 2.90 7.03
C THR A 385 12.33 4.14 6.18
N LEU A 386 11.08 4.39 5.78
CA LEU A 386 10.61 5.61 5.15
C LEU A 386 9.34 6.11 5.85
N LYS A 387 9.10 7.42 5.83
CA LYS A 387 7.87 8.02 6.33
C LYS A 387 6.76 7.88 5.29
N ASN A 388 5.64 7.26 5.67
CA ASN A 388 4.49 7.14 4.78
C ASN A 388 3.59 8.40 4.84
N ALA A 389 2.57 8.45 3.97
CA ALA A 389 1.63 9.58 3.88
C ALA A 389 0.80 9.82 5.15
N GLN A 390 0.74 8.85 6.07
CA GLN A 390 0.06 8.96 7.37
C GLN A 390 1.02 9.40 8.50
N GLY A 391 2.28 9.73 8.17
CA GLY A 391 3.30 10.14 9.13
C GLY A 391 3.95 9.00 9.90
N LYS A 392 3.65 7.74 9.55
CA LYS A 392 4.22 6.55 10.19
C LYS A 392 5.50 6.12 9.48
N TYR A 393 6.51 5.74 10.24
CA TYR A 393 7.74 5.17 9.70
C TYR A 393 7.58 3.66 9.53
N ILE A 394 7.69 3.20 8.28
CA ILE A 394 7.48 1.81 7.89
C ILE A 394 8.62 1.30 7.00
N THR A 395 8.81 -0.01 6.98
CA THR A 395 9.63 -0.71 5.99
C THR A 395 9.04 -2.09 5.71
N GLY A 396 9.50 -2.74 4.63
CA GLY A 396 9.05 -4.05 4.19
C GLY A 396 9.81 -4.55 2.97
N LEU A 397 9.42 -5.71 2.44
CA LEU A 397 10.02 -6.30 1.24
C LEU A 397 9.40 -5.69 -0.02
N ASP A 398 9.81 -4.46 -0.33
CA ASP A 398 9.44 -3.74 -1.55
C ASP A 398 10.69 -3.03 -2.11
N PRO A 399 10.86 -2.94 -3.45
CA PRO A 399 11.97 -2.22 -4.06
C PRO A 399 12.19 -0.80 -3.52
N VAL A 400 11.14 -0.10 -3.08
CA VAL A 400 11.25 1.26 -2.51
C VAL A 400 12.05 1.29 -1.20
N TYR A 401 12.00 0.22 -0.42
CA TYR A 401 12.70 0.10 0.86
C TYR A 401 14.06 -0.61 0.72
N LYS A 402 14.32 -1.30 -0.40
CA LYS A 402 15.55 -2.09 -0.59
C LYS A 402 16.79 -1.19 -0.60
N VAL A 403 17.76 -1.51 0.25
CA VAL A 403 19.09 -0.90 0.29
C VAL A 403 20.11 -1.79 -0.42
N SER A 404 20.14 -3.08 -0.08
CA SER A 404 21.05 -4.07 -0.68
C SER A 404 20.55 -5.50 -0.48
N GLY A 405 21.30 -6.49 -1.01
CA GLY A 405 21.01 -7.92 -0.86
C GLY A 405 20.45 -8.57 -2.14
N ASP A 406 19.97 -9.79 -1.99
CA ASP A 406 19.50 -10.65 -3.10
C ASP A 406 18.26 -10.08 -3.81
N GLU A 407 17.95 -10.58 -5.00
CA GLU A 407 16.66 -10.31 -5.63
C GLU A 407 15.51 -10.91 -4.82
N PHE A 408 14.36 -10.21 -4.82
CA PHE A 408 13.16 -10.71 -4.15
C PHE A 408 12.60 -11.91 -4.90
N TYR A 409 11.94 -12.80 -4.18
CA TYR A 409 11.04 -13.75 -4.81
C TYR A 409 9.84 -13.01 -5.37
N LEU A 410 9.40 -13.39 -6.56
CA LEU A 410 8.30 -12.73 -7.25
C LEU A 410 7.22 -13.75 -7.59
N ASP A 411 5.97 -13.39 -7.34
CA ASP A 411 4.78 -14.04 -7.87
C ASP A 411 3.95 -12.99 -8.61
N ALA A 412 3.66 -13.23 -9.88
CA ALA A 412 3.06 -12.25 -10.80
C ALA A 412 3.73 -10.84 -10.78
N GLY A 413 5.04 -10.78 -10.50
CA GLY A 413 5.81 -9.53 -10.42
C GLY A 413 5.74 -8.82 -9.07
N ILE A 414 5.01 -9.37 -8.09
CA ILE A 414 4.88 -8.83 -6.74
C ILE A 414 5.88 -9.54 -5.82
N PRO A 415 6.69 -8.82 -5.01
CA PRO A 415 7.51 -9.42 -3.98
C PRO A 415 6.69 -10.34 -3.06
N THR A 416 7.13 -11.57 -2.90
CA THR A 416 6.49 -12.58 -2.06
C THR A 416 7.52 -13.33 -1.23
N LEU A 417 7.08 -14.08 -0.22
CA LEU A 417 7.93 -14.98 0.54
C LEU A 417 7.45 -16.43 0.38
N PRO A 418 8.33 -17.36 -0.05
CA PRO A 418 8.01 -18.78 0.00
C PRO A 418 7.89 -19.26 1.46
N LEU A 419 7.21 -20.39 1.67
CA LEU A 419 7.20 -21.11 2.94
C LEU A 419 8.64 -21.28 3.45
N GLY A 420 8.85 -21.06 4.74
CA GLY A 420 10.19 -21.11 5.31
C GLY A 420 10.30 -20.28 6.58
N THR A 421 11.52 -19.89 6.91
CA THR A 421 11.82 -19.11 8.11
C THR A 421 12.51 -17.81 7.73
N ILE A 422 12.15 -16.73 8.41
CA ILE A 422 12.85 -15.45 8.29
C ILE A 422 13.31 -14.96 9.65
N THR A 423 14.45 -14.27 9.67
CA THR A 423 14.84 -13.44 10.79
C THR A 423 14.93 -11.99 10.36
N VAL A 424 14.54 -11.08 11.26
CA VAL A 424 14.56 -9.64 11.04
C VAL A 424 15.27 -8.97 12.20
N GLU A 425 16.31 -8.21 11.91
CA GLU A 425 17.13 -7.52 12.89
C GLU A 425 17.38 -6.09 12.43
N GLU A 426 17.15 -5.11 13.31
CA GLU A 426 17.63 -3.74 13.07
C GLU A 426 19.15 -3.71 13.27
N THR A 427 19.87 -3.46 12.19
CA THR A 427 21.33 -3.50 12.13
C THR A 427 21.95 -2.10 12.05
N LYS A 428 21.14 -1.07 11.82
CA LYS A 428 21.56 0.34 11.88
C LYS A 428 20.40 1.21 12.34
N ALA A 429 20.60 1.91 13.45
CA ALA A 429 19.64 2.88 13.97
C ALA A 429 19.54 4.10 13.02
N PRO A 430 18.38 4.79 13.00
CA PRO A 430 18.23 6.06 12.28
C PRO A 430 19.10 7.15 12.91
N GLU A 431 19.29 8.27 12.20
CA GLU A 431 20.09 9.39 12.68
C GLU A 431 19.53 9.94 14.00
N GLY A 432 20.40 10.09 15.00
CA GLY A 432 20.05 10.55 16.34
C GLY A 432 19.55 9.47 17.30
N TYR A 433 19.54 8.21 16.87
CA TYR A 433 19.15 7.06 17.67
C TYR A 433 20.27 6.03 17.80
N THR A 434 20.08 5.07 18.70
CA THR A 434 21.04 4.00 19.02
C THR A 434 20.33 2.65 19.10
N LEU A 435 21.05 1.60 18.68
CA LEU A 435 20.61 0.22 18.81
C LEU A 435 20.60 -0.26 20.27
N GLU A 436 21.23 0.48 21.18
CA GLU A 436 21.21 0.18 22.62
C GLU A 436 19.81 0.43 23.21
N ASN A 437 19.36 -0.47 24.10
CA ASN A 437 18.07 -0.39 24.78
C ASN A 437 16.85 -0.41 23.84
N LYS A 438 17.01 -0.85 22.59
CA LYS A 438 15.88 -1.07 21.67
C LYS A 438 14.91 -2.09 22.27
N VAL A 439 13.61 -1.78 22.25
CA VAL A 439 12.55 -2.70 22.70
C VAL A 439 11.72 -3.12 21.51
N ILE A 440 11.49 -4.42 21.38
CA ILE A 440 10.60 -5.00 20.37
C ILE A 440 9.29 -5.34 21.08
N ASP A 441 8.23 -4.58 20.81
CA ASP A 441 6.88 -4.92 21.26
C ASP A 441 6.26 -5.91 20.27
N ALA A 442 5.96 -7.09 20.82
CA ALA A 442 5.59 -8.32 20.16
C ALA A 442 4.19 -8.79 20.63
N SER A 443 3.26 -7.86 20.84
CA SER A 443 1.90 -8.11 21.38
C SER A 443 0.96 -8.98 20.52
N ASN A 444 1.43 -9.52 19.38
CA ASN A 444 0.66 -10.51 18.60
C ASN A 444 0.50 -11.84 19.34
N THR A 445 -0.52 -12.62 18.98
CA THR A 445 -0.70 -13.99 19.49
C THR A 445 -0.66 -14.97 18.31
N PRO A 446 0.25 -15.98 18.33
CA PRO A 446 1.34 -16.16 19.30
C PRO A 446 2.37 -15.02 19.20
N ALA A 447 3.02 -14.68 20.31
CA ALA A 447 4.07 -13.66 20.31
C ALA A 447 5.22 -14.14 19.39
N PRO A 448 5.77 -13.29 18.51
CA PRO A 448 6.91 -13.67 17.70
C PRO A 448 8.11 -14.02 18.59
N ASN A 449 8.93 -14.96 18.11
CA ASN A 449 10.13 -15.35 18.83
C ASN A 449 11.14 -14.20 18.73
N VAL A 450 11.53 -13.63 19.87
CA VAL A 450 12.55 -12.57 19.95
C VAL A 450 13.76 -13.11 20.70
N LYS A 451 14.95 -12.96 20.12
CA LYS A 451 16.22 -13.34 20.74
C LYS A 451 17.32 -12.41 20.27
N ASP A 452 18.11 -11.88 21.21
CA ASP A 452 19.28 -11.05 20.93
C ASP A 452 19.00 -9.86 19.99
N GLY A 453 17.81 -9.25 20.10
CA GLY A 453 17.41 -8.10 19.27
C GLY A 453 16.98 -8.43 17.84
N ALA A 454 16.86 -9.72 17.50
CA ALA A 454 16.30 -10.22 16.26
C ALA A 454 14.94 -10.90 16.51
N VAL A 455 14.06 -10.84 15.51
CA VAL A 455 12.75 -11.48 15.51
C VAL A 455 12.74 -12.61 14.50
N LEU A 456 12.15 -13.76 14.82
CA LEU A 456 12.00 -14.90 13.93
C LEU A 456 10.53 -15.19 13.62
N PHE A 457 10.24 -15.39 12.33
CA PHE A 457 8.91 -15.78 11.84
C PHE A 457 9.00 -17.05 10.98
N ASN A 458 7.96 -17.87 11.08
CA ASN A 458 7.78 -19.05 10.23
C ASN A 458 6.60 -18.81 9.29
N ILE A 459 6.80 -19.05 8.00
CA ILE A 459 5.75 -19.01 6.98
C ILE A 459 5.38 -20.47 6.71
N VAL A 460 4.20 -20.88 7.16
CA VAL A 460 3.78 -22.28 7.18
C VAL A 460 2.59 -22.52 6.25
N ASP A 461 2.43 -23.77 5.82
CA ASP A 461 1.20 -24.26 5.23
C ASP A 461 0.16 -24.47 6.34
N ASP A 462 -0.96 -23.76 6.26
CA ASP A 462 -2.10 -23.86 7.15
C ASP A 462 -3.35 -24.24 6.34
N ASN A 463 -3.53 -25.54 6.11
CA ASN A 463 -4.63 -26.10 5.32
C ASN A 463 -4.68 -25.52 3.89
N SER A 464 -3.58 -25.64 3.14
CA SER A 464 -3.46 -25.16 1.76
C SER A 464 -3.51 -23.64 1.61
N THR A 465 -3.22 -22.91 2.68
CA THR A 465 -3.04 -21.45 2.67
C THR A 465 -1.74 -21.12 3.41
N ALA A 466 -0.92 -20.23 2.85
CA ALA A 466 0.28 -19.76 3.55
C ALA A 466 -0.10 -18.84 4.72
N ARG A 467 0.60 -18.99 5.86
CA ARG A 467 0.40 -18.16 7.05
C ARG A 467 1.72 -17.84 7.74
N VAL A 468 1.95 -16.56 8.06
CA VAL A 468 3.01 -16.15 8.98
C VAL A 468 2.62 -16.43 10.43
N VAL A 469 3.36 -17.33 11.09
CA VAL A 469 3.29 -17.59 12.53
C VAL A 469 4.01 -16.48 13.28
N GLY A 470 3.33 -15.85 14.25
CA GLY A 470 3.86 -14.70 15.00
C GLY A 470 3.29 -13.33 14.58
N GLY A 471 2.44 -13.31 13.55
CA GLY A 471 1.90 -12.09 12.95
C GLY A 471 2.89 -11.35 12.05
N ASN A 472 2.40 -10.38 11.29
CA ASN A 472 3.17 -9.65 10.27
C ASN A 472 3.47 -8.19 10.65
N ALA A 473 3.24 -7.80 11.91
CA ALA A 473 3.48 -6.44 12.39
C ALA A 473 4.09 -6.44 13.80
N TYR A 474 5.15 -5.67 14.01
CA TYR A 474 5.70 -5.42 15.34
C TYR A 474 6.26 -4.00 15.44
N THR A 475 6.43 -3.53 16.66
CA THR A 475 6.91 -2.18 16.94
C THR A 475 8.30 -2.24 17.52
N VAL A 476 9.23 -1.47 16.96
CA VAL A 476 10.56 -1.26 17.57
C VAL A 476 10.61 0.14 18.15
N VAL A 477 10.83 0.23 19.46
CA VAL A 477 11.08 1.50 20.18
C VAL A 477 12.58 1.74 20.19
N GLU A 478 13.03 2.86 19.61
CA GLU A 478 14.45 3.22 19.55
C GLU A 478 15.02 3.67 20.90
N GLY A 479 16.34 3.49 21.09
CA GLY A 479 17.11 4.27 22.05
C GLY A 479 17.47 5.64 21.46
N VAL A 480 17.29 6.73 22.21
CA VAL A 480 17.67 8.08 21.75
C VAL A 480 19.10 8.38 22.17
N ILE A 481 19.93 8.93 21.26
CA ILE A 481 21.25 9.45 21.62
C ILE A 481 21.05 10.71 22.44
N ARG A 482 21.56 10.70 23.68
CA ARG A 482 21.41 11.81 24.63
C ARG A 482 22.76 12.22 25.21
N GLY A 483 22.87 13.46 25.66
CA GLY A 483 24.08 14.00 26.27
C GLY A 483 23.77 15.00 27.39
N GLY A 484 24.80 15.30 28.18
CA GLY A 484 24.75 16.23 29.28
C GLY A 484 25.26 17.63 28.93
N LEU A 485 24.94 18.58 29.80
CA LEU A 485 25.44 19.94 29.76
C LEU A 485 26.00 20.33 31.13
N GLU A 486 27.16 20.97 31.12
CA GLU A 486 27.80 21.59 32.28
C GLU A 486 28.04 23.06 31.98
N ILE A 487 27.75 23.92 32.95
CA ILE A 487 27.88 25.38 32.84
C ILE A 487 28.79 25.87 33.96
N GLN A 488 29.74 26.74 33.59
CA GLN A 488 30.57 27.52 34.51
C GLN A 488 30.34 29.00 34.26
N LYS A 489 29.74 29.67 35.23
CA LYS A 489 29.54 31.12 35.22
C LYS A 489 30.78 31.82 35.75
N LYS A 490 31.37 32.75 35.01
CA LYS A 490 32.64 33.40 35.35
C LYS A 490 32.62 34.93 35.31
N ASP A 491 33.49 35.56 36.10
CA ASP A 491 33.83 36.99 36.00
C ASP A 491 34.71 37.20 34.76
N ALA A 492 34.32 38.13 33.88
CA ALA A 492 35.04 38.38 32.63
C ALA A 492 36.47 38.94 32.82
N ALA A 493 36.76 39.58 33.94
CA ALA A 493 38.06 40.19 34.22
C ALA A 493 38.98 39.25 35.01
N THR A 494 38.46 38.51 36.00
CA THR A 494 39.27 37.64 36.86
C THR A 494 39.26 36.17 36.43
N ASN A 495 38.32 35.75 35.57
CA ASN A 495 38.09 34.37 35.15
C ASN A 495 37.74 33.41 36.32
N GLU A 496 37.37 33.96 37.48
CA GLU A 496 36.90 33.21 38.64
C GLU A 496 35.42 32.90 38.50
N ASN A 497 34.94 31.82 39.12
CA ASN A 497 33.52 31.47 39.06
C ASN A 497 32.65 32.43 39.90
N VAL A 498 31.44 32.70 39.42
CA VAL A 498 30.54 33.70 40.00
C VAL A 498 29.09 33.22 40.09
N GLY A 499 28.65 32.98 41.33
CA GLY A 499 27.27 33.11 41.80
C GLY A 499 26.15 32.40 41.04
N ILE A 500 24.93 32.78 41.42
CA ILE A 500 23.68 32.24 40.90
C ILE A 500 23.26 33.05 39.67
N ALA A 501 23.23 32.41 38.51
CA ALA A 501 22.69 32.90 37.25
C ALA A 501 21.55 31.98 36.79
N VAL A 502 20.61 32.52 36.04
CA VAL A 502 19.52 31.75 35.41
C VAL A 502 19.68 31.76 33.91
N PHE A 503 19.58 30.58 33.31
CA PHE A 503 19.70 30.35 31.88
C PHE A 503 18.46 29.65 31.32
N GLU A 504 18.21 29.92 30.05
CA GLU A 504 17.28 29.18 29.20
C GLU A 504 18.04 28.48 28.07
N ILE A 505 17.53 27.32 27.65
CA ILE A 505 18.01 26.62 26.46
C ILE A 505 17.00 26.83 25.35
N ILE A 506 17.46 27.32 24.20
CA ILE A 506 16.66 27.45 22.99
C ILE A 506 16.93 26.24 22.09
N ASN A 507 15.88 25.52 21.71
CA ASN A 507 15.95 24.42 20.77
C ASN A 507 16.15 24.96 19.34
N LYS A 508 17.29 24.68 18.71
CA LYS A 508 17.58 25.09 17.31
C LYS A 508 17.40 23.96 16.30
N ASN A 509 16.85 22.83 16.72
CA ASN A 509 16.51 21.74 15.83
C ASN A 509 15.23 22.03 15.04
N ASN A 510 14.98 21.23 14.01
CA ASN A 510 13.71 21.20 13.26
C ASN A 510 12.70 20.19 13.84
N PHE A 511 12.99 19.65 15.03
CA PHE A 511 12.16 18.71 15.77
C PHE A 511 12.04 19.16 17.24
N ASP A 512 11.01 18.68 17.91
CA ASP A 512 10.73 18.92 19.32
C ASP A 512 11.62 18.04 20.20
N VAL A 513 12.02 18.56 21.34
CA VAL A 513 12.96 17.90 22.25
C VAL A 513 12.36 17.69 23.64
N VAL A 514 12.79 16.61 24.29
CA VAL A 514 12.42 16.27 25.67
C VAL A 514 13.70 16.18 26.50
N ALA A 515 13.82 17.06 27.49
CA ALA A 515 14.86 17.02 28.49
C ALA A 515 14.50 16.01 29.59
N ARG A 516 15.45 15.17 30.01
CA ARG A 516 15.21 14.10 31.00
C ARG A 516 16.25 14.07 32.11
N ASP A 517 15.90 13.50 33.26
CA ASP A 517 16.83 13.26 34.36
C ASP A 517 17.61 11.93 34.18
N GLU A 518 18.43 11.56 35.17
CA GLU A 518 19.19 10.29 35.19
C GLU A 518 18.30 9.03 35.20
N ASN A 519 17.06 9.14 35.67
CA ASN A 519 16.09 8.05 35.75
C ASN A 519 15.17 8.00 34.51
N GLY A 520 15.33 8.95 33.58
CA GLY A 520 14.51 9.08 32.38
C GLY A 520 13.20 9.85 32.57
N ASN A 521 12.95 10.45 33.74
CA ASN A 521 11.77 11.29 33.95
C ASN A 521 11.88 12.58 33.15
N VAL A 522 10.75 13.09 32.65
CA VAL A 522 10.70 14.34 31.90
C VAL A 522 10.95 15.53 32.82
N LEU A 523 11.96 16.33 32.50
CA LEU A 523 12.25 17.62 33.14
C LEU A 523 11.57 18.79 32.41
N GLY A 524 11.50 18.72 31.08
CA GLY A 524 10.90 19.75 30.25
C GLY A 524 10.88 19.37 28.76
N THR A 525 10.20 20.19 27.97
CA THR A 525 9.99 20.04 26.53
C THR A 525 10.21 21.38 25.82
N ALA A 526 10.68 21.33 24.57
CA ALA A 526 10.78 22.51 23.71
C ALA A 526 10.38 22.16 22.28
N GLU A 527 9.43 22.90 21.71
CA GLU A 527 9.14 22.82 20.27
C GLU A 527 10.34 23.32 19.46
N ALA A 528 10.41 22.95 18.19
CA ALA A 528 11.41 23.47 17.26
C ALA A 528 11.46 25.03 17.28
N GLY A 529 12.63 25.59 17.58
CA GLY A 529 12.85 27.04 17.66
C GLY A 529 12.47 27.70 18.98
N GLN A 530 11.86 26.98 19.93
CA GLN A 530 11.35 27.53 21.19
C GLN A 530 12.28 27.29 22.38
N ALA A 531 12.05 28.02 23.47
CA ALA A 531 12.74 27.81 24.74
C ALA A 531 12.25 26.54 25.44
N LEU A 532 13.19 25.79 26.03
CA LEU A 532 12.91 24.69 26.92
C LEU A 532 12.23 25.23 28.18
N ASN A 533 11.07 24.66 28.54
CA ASN A 533 10.32 25.02 29.74
C ASN A 533 10.95 24.46 31.04
N TYR A 534 12.29 24.49 31.10
CA TYR A 534 13.10 24.09 32.24
C TYR A 534 14.22 25.12 32.41
N ALA A 535 14.11 25.93 33.46
CA ALA A 535 15.10 26.94 33.79
C ALA A 535 16.33 26.30 34.46
N ILE A 536 17.51 26.73 34.03
CA ILE A 536 18.79 26.26 34.57
C ILE A 536 19.33 27.33 35.52
N THR A 537 19.59 26.96 36.77
CA THR A 537 20.10 27.89 37.78
C THR A 537 21.44 27.37 38.31
N THR A 538 22.50 28.17 38.17
CA THR A 538 23.80 27.83 38.76
C THR A 538 23.77 27.90 40.28
N ASP A 539 24.63 27.12 40.92
CA ASP A 539 24.82 27.17 42.36
C ASP A 539 25.57 28.46 42.79
N ALA A 540 25.77 28.63 44.11
CA ALA A 540 26.49 29.79 44.64
C ALA A 540 27.95 29.89 44.18
N ASN A 541 28.53 28.79 43.67
CA ASN A 541 29.88 28.73 43.13
C ASN A 541 29.90 28.91 41.61
N GLY A 542 28.78 29.25 40.96
CA GLY A 542 28.72 29.45 39.51
C GLY A 542 28.74 28.15 38.71
N TYR A 543 28.39 27.01 39.29
CA TYR A 543 28.37 25.71 38.61
C TYR A 543 26.95 25.19 38.44
N TRP A 544 26.70 24.55 37.30
CA TRP A 544 25.53 23.69 37.09
C TRP A 544 25.91 22.52 36.19
N LYS A 545 25.32 21.34 36.46
CA LYS A 545 25.57 20.14 35.67
C LYS A 545 24.32 19.26 35.61
N SER A 546 23.95 18.82 34.42
CA SER A 546 22.90 17.83 34.21
C SER A 546 23.42 16.38 34.31
N SER A 547 22.51 15.40 34.22
CA SER A 547 22.89 14.03 33.89
C SER A 547 23.41 13.92 32.45
N ASP A 548 24.05 12.79 32.11
CA ASP A 548 24.48 12.44 30.75
C ASP A 548 23.31 12.04 29.82
N ASN A 549 22.08 11.99 30.35
CA ASN A 549 20.84 11.63 29.66
C ASN A 549 19.94 12.85 29.36
N PHE A 550 20.48 14.06 29.54
CA PHE A 550 19.69 15.28 29.63
C PHE A 550 18.98 15.67 28.32
N LEU A 551 19.72 16.05 27.29
CA LEU A 551 19.17 16.51 26.00
C LEU A 551 19.43 15.49 24.89
N PRO A 552 18.51 15.33 23.92
CA PRO A 552 18.80 14.55 22.73
C PRO A 552 19.88 15.21 21.88
N VAL A 553 20.50 14.43 20.99
CA VAL A 553 21.39 14.92 19.93
C VAL A 553 20.76 16.09 19.17
N GLY A 554 21.54 17.11 18.87
CA GLY A 554 21.03 18.29 18.19
C GLY A 554 21.73 19.59 18.57
N ASN A 555 21.22 20.68 17.99
CA ASN A 555 21.74 22.04 18.12
C ASN A 555 20.90 22.87 19.08
N TYR A 556 21.57 23.62 19.94
CA TYR A 556 20.96 24.40 21.00
C TYR A 556 21.67 25.75 21.18
N GLU A 557 21.00 26.70 21.80
CA GLU A 557 21.61 27.93 22.31
C GLU A 557 21.34 28.08 23.80
N LEU A 558 22.36 28.48 24.56
CA LEU A 558 22.24 28.85 25.96
C LEU A 558 22.11 30.37 26.06
N VAL A 559 21.06 30.87 26.71
CA VAL A 559 20.78 32.31 26.88
C VAL A 559 20.72 32.61 28.37
N GLU A 560 21.47 33.59 28.83
CA GLU A 560 21.33 34.09 30.20
C GLU A 560 20.11 35.01 30.30
N VAL A 561 19.25 34.74 31.28
CA VAL A 561 18.03 35.52 31.55
C VAL A 561 18.08 36.26 32.88
N ALA A 562 18.95 35.84 33.80
CA ALA A 562 19.26 36.59 35.01
C ALA A 562 20.74 36.42 35.40
N ALA A 563 21.43 37.55 35.56
CA ALA A 563 22.83 37.59 35.94
C ALA A 563 23.04 37.38 37.45
N PRO A 564 24.23 36.95 37.88
CA PRO A 564 24.61 37.00 39.29
C PRO A 564 24.57 38.43 39.85
N ALA A 565 24.29 38.55 41.15
CA ALA A 565 24.24 39.85 41.82
C ALA A 565 25.56 40.63 41.64
N GLY A 566 25.46 41.88 41.20
CA GLY A 566 26.61 42.74 40.92
C GLY A 566 27.21 42.60 39.51
N TYR A 567 26.59 41.83 38.61
CA TYR A 567 27.02 41.65 37.21
C TYR A 567 25.97 42.15 36.22
N TYR A 568 26.43 42.65 35.07
CA TYR A 568 25.55 43.00 33.96
C TYR A 568 25.01 41.72 33.30
N LEU A 569 23.73 41.74 32.94
CA LEU A 569 23.11 40.65 32.17
C LEU A 569 23.74 40.54 30.78
N ASN A 570 24.32 39.38 30.47
CA ASN A 570 24.90 39.09 29.17
C ASN A 570 23.89 38.37 28.27
N THR A 571 23.18 39.16 27.47
CA THR A 571 22.14 38.67 26.55
C THR A 571 22.69 38.00 25.28
N ASN A 572 24.00 37.77 25.16
CA ASN A 572 24.55 37.14 23.97
C ASN A 572 24.37 35.61 24.05
N PRO A 573 23.59 35.00 23.14
CA PRO A 573 23.39 33.55 23.14
C PRO A 573 24.70 32.82 22.85
N LYS A 574 24.91 31.67 23.51
CA LYS A 574 26.04 30.77 23.25
C LYS A 574 25.57 29.47 22.60
N PRO A 575 25.91 29.18 21.33
CA PRO A 575 25.52 27.94 20.68
C PRO A 575 26.30 26.74 21.23
N PHE A 576 25.65 25.59 21.30
CA PHE A 576 26.28 24.30 21.62
C PHE A 576 25.54 23.14 20.93
N GLU A 577 26.19 21.99 20.87
CA GLU A 577 25.69 20.82 20.16
C GLU A 577 25.90 19.56 20.99
N ILE A 578 24.85 18.74 21.11
CA ILE A 578 24.95 17.37 21.64
C ILE A 578 25.17 16.44 20.45
N LYS A 579 26.28 15.70 20.44
CA LYS A 579 26.68 14.80 19.33
C LYS A 579 26.69 13.34 19.71
N ASP A 580 27.43 13.04 20.77
CA ASP A 580 27.77 11.67 21.15
C ASP A 580 26.93 11.20 22.33
N ASN A 581 26.60 9.91 22.33
CA ASN A 581 25.80 9.32 23.39
C ASN A 581 26.55 9.39 24.72
N ARG A 582 25.87 9.91 25.74
CA ARG A 582 26.35 10.12 27.11
C ARG A 582 27.54 11.08 27.26
N ALA A 583 27.88 11.84 26.22
CA ALA A 583 28.90 12.88 26.32
C ALA A 583 28.33 14.13 27.04
N THR A 584 29.16 14.80 27.83
CA THR A 584 28.81 16.08 28.48
C THR A 584 29.52 17.23 27.78
N VAL A 585 28.77 18.23 27.35
CA VAL A 585 29.31 19.49 26.82
C VAL A 585 29.57 20.43 27.98
N SER A 586 30.76 21.04 28.04
CA SER A 586 31.11 22.02 29.08
C SER A 586 31.17 23.43 28.48
N LEU A 587 30.41 24.36 29.05
CA LEU A 587 30.30 25.74 28.59
C LEU A 587 30.70 26.74 29.68
N GLU A 588 31.61 27.64 29.33
CA GLU A 588 31.91 28.82 30.17
C GLU A 588 31.12 30.05 29.71
N PHE A 589 30.47 30.76 30.63
CA PHE A 589 29.68 31.96 30.33
C PHE A 589 30.13 33.11 31.23
N THR A 590 30.57 34.22 30.62
CA THR A 590 31.25 35.31 31.33
C THR A 590 30.41 36.58 31.39
N ASP A 591 30.43 37.27 32.54
CA ASP A 591 29.82 38.61 32.68
C ASP A 591 30.82 39.64 33.20
N GLU A 592 30.56 40.89 32.84
CA GLU A 592 31.26 42.05 33.37
C GLU A 592 30.57 42.54 34.66
N LYS A 593 31.36 42.98 35.64
CA LYS A 593 30.83 43.61 36.87
C LYS A 593 30.11 44.90 36.55
N ILE A 594 29.03 45.15 37.29
CA ILE A 594 28.33 46.43 37.26
C ILE A 594 29.25 47.52 37.79
N VAL A 595 29.40 48.59 37.00
CA VAL A 595 30.10 49.82 37.41
C VAL A 595 29.27 51.00 36.91
N ILE A 596 28.52 51.63 37.82
CA ILE A 596 27.60 52.72 37.51
C ILE A 596 27.68 53.86 38.53
N ASP A 597 27.73 55.08 38.00
CA ASP A 597 27.75 56.32 38.78
C ASP A 597 26.57 57.23 38.43
N VAL A 598 26.18 58.05 39.41
CA VAL A 598 25.34 59.23 39.20
C VAL A 598 26.23 60.48 39.22
N ALA A 599 26.23 61.22 38.10
CA ALA A 599 26.91 62.50 37.96
C ALA A 599 25.89 63.64 38.12
N LYS A 600 25.81 64.20 39.33
CA LYS A 600 24.98 65.37 39.61
C LYS A 600 25.73 66.65 39.28
N THR A 601 25.34 67.34 38.21
CA THR A 601 26.07 68.52 37.71
C THR A 601 25.17 69.73 37.50
N ASP A 602 25.75 70.92 37.40
CA ASP A 602 25.06 72.09 36.88
C ASP A 602 25.13 72.16 35.36
N GLY A 603 24.39 73.08 34.73
CA GLY A 603 24.45 73.30 33.29
C GLY A 603 25.83 73.71 32.71
N LYS A 604 26.88 73.83 33.53
CA LYS A 604 28.27 74.05 33.12
C LYS A 604 29.16 72.80 33.34
N GLY A 605 28.59 71.69 33.82
CA GLY A 605 29.29 70.44 34.10
C GLY A 605 29.98 70.36 35.47
N ASN A 606 29.77 71.32 36.38
CA ASN A 606 30.36 71.26 37.72
C ASN A 606 29.49 70.42 38.65
N ASN A 607 30.08 69.56 39.49
CA ASN A 607 29.33 68.76 40.46
C ASN A 607 28.56 69.64 41.46
N VAL A 608 27.31 69.25 41.73
CA VAL A 608 26.40 69.95 42.66
C VAL A 608 26.23 69.11 43.92
N ALA A 609 26.69 69.64 45.05
CA ALA A 609 26.57 69.01 46.36
C ALA A 609 25.30 69.42 47.10
N GLY A 610 24.77 68.52 47.92
CA GLY A 610 23.65 68.75 48.83
C GLY A 610 22.27 68.38 48.30
N ALA A 611 22.15 67.83 47.09
CA ALA A 611 20.87 67.36 46.55
C ALA A 611 20.54 65.99 47.15
N LYS A 612 19.29 65.78 47.60
CA LYS A 612 18.85 64.47 48.08
C LYS A 612 18.20 63.71 46.92
N LEU A 613 18.81 62.59 46.53
CA LEU A 613 18.35 61.72 45.46
C LEU A 613 17.88 60.37 46.02
N THR A 614 16.83 59.83 45.43
CA THR A 614 16.30 58.50 45.73
C THR A 614 16.25 57.67 44.46
N LEU A 615 16.78 56.46 44.54
CA LEU A 615 16.78 55.45 43.49
C LEU A 615 15.64 54.48 43.74
N ILE A 616 14.77 54.32 42.75
CA ILE A 616 13.54 53.55 42.84
C ILE A 616 13.60 52.47 41.75
N GLU A 617 13.42 51.20 42.10
CA GLU A 617 13.23 50.14 41.10
C GLU A 617 11.87 50.35 40.41
N LYS A 618 11.87 50.48 39.08
CA LYS A 618 10.68 50.90 38.33
C LYS A 618 9.52 49.92 38.46
N ASP A 619 9.80 48.63 38.37
CA ASP A 619 8.76 47.60 38.28
C ASP A 619 8.06 47.34 39.62
N THR A 620 8.80 47.41 40.73
CA THR A 620 8.25 47.18 42.08
C THR A 620 7.83 48.48 42.77
N GLY A 621 8.38 49.62 42.34
CA GLY A 621 8.23 50.91 43.03
C GLY A 621 9.04 51.01 44.32
N ASN A 622 9.91 50.04 44.62
CA ASN A 622 10.70 50.01 45.84
C ASN A 622 11.83 51.05 45.80
N GLU A 623 11.95 51.84 46.87
CA GLU A 623 13.13 52.68 47.10
C GLU A 623 14.31 51.78 47.49
N VAL A 624 15.31 51.66 46.61
CA VAL A 624 16.48 50.78 46.81
C VAL A 624 17.67 51.51 47.44
N ALA A 625 17.75 52.84 47.28
CA ALA A 625 18.76 53.67 47.92
C ALA A 625 18.35 55.15 47.98
N THR A 626 18.78 55.86 49.03
CA THR A 626 18.69 57.32 49.13
C THR A 626 20.04 57.88 49.54
N PHE A 627 20.49 58.93 48.86
CA PHE A 627 21.79 59.55 49.12
C PHE A 627 21.78 61.06 48.90
N VAL A 628 22.77 61.73 49.48
CA VAL A 628 22.99 63.17 49.30
C VAL A 628 24.22 63.36 48.42
N THR A 629 24.08 64.14 47.36
CA THR A 629 25.16 64.36 46.39
C THR A 629 26.32 65.14 47.01
N THR A 630 27.54 64.81 46.59
CA THR A 630 28.76 65.50 47.02
C THR A 630 29.35 66.29 45.85
N LYS A 631 30.63 66.70 45.95
CA LYS A 631 31.37 67.28 44.83
C LYS A 631 31.98 66.22 43.91
N GLU A 632 31.64 64.95 44.10
CA GLU A 632 32.08 63.81 43.29
C GLU A 632 30.87 63.05 42.75
N ASN A 633 31.09 62.16 41.80
CA ASN A 633 30.04 61.26 41.34
C ASN A 633 29.70 60.24 42.44
N THR A 634 28.45 59.81 42.49
CA THR A 634 28.00 58.80 43.46
C THR A 634 27.97 57.43 42.81
N ASP A 635 28.77 56.49 43.31
CA ASP A 635 28.71 55.08 42.91
C ASP A 635 27.42 54.43 43.43
N ILE A 636 26.63 53.87 42.52
CA ILE A 636 25.38 53.17 42.85
C ILE A 636 25.42 51.67 42.51
N SER A 637 26.59 51.14 42.14
CA SER A 637 26.76 49.78 41.59
C SER A 637 26.22 48.67 42.48
N LYS A 638 26.32 48.82 43.81
CA LYS A 638 25.84 47.83 44.79
C LYS A 638 24.33 47.82 45.03
N PHE A 639 23.60 48.81 44.49
CA PHE A 639 22.17 48.98 44.70
C PHE A 639 21.33 48.57 43.49
N VAL A 640 21.99 48.17 42.40
CA VAL A 640 21.33 47.87 41.14
C VAL A 640 21.64 46.44 40.68
N GLU A 641 20.73 45.89 39.89
CA GLU A 641 20.88 44.57 39.24
C GLU A 641 20.88 44.73 37.72
N GLY A 642 21.66 43.90 37.04
CA GLY A 642 21.74 43.91 35.58
C GLY A 642 20.39 43.60 34.94
N GLY A 643 20.05 44.32 33.86
CA GLY A 643 18.79 44.14 33.11
C GLY A 643 17.56 44.84 33.72
N LYS A 644 17.65 45.36 34.96
CA LYS A 644 16.53 46.09 35.59
C LYS A 644 16.50 47.57 35.23
N THR A 645 15.31 48.17 35.35
CA THR A 645 15.07 49.60 35.12
C THR A 645 14.82 50.33 36.44
N TYR A 646 15.42 51.51 36.58
CA TYR A 646 15.35 52.34 37.78
C TYR A 646 14.95 53.78 37.45
N ILE A 647 14.36 54.45 38.43
CA ILE A 647 14.04 55.87 38.43
C ILE A 647 14.92 56.57 39.46
N LEU A 648 15.66 57.58 39.02
CA LEU A 648 16.38 58.50 39.89
C LEU A 648 15.54 59.76 40.10
N ARG A 649 15.03 59.92 41.31
CA ARG A 649 14.19 61.04 41.74
C ARG A 649 14.97 62.01 42.60
N GLU A 650 14.76 63.31 42.38
CA GLU A 650 15.27 64.35 43.26
C GLU A 650 14.23 64.76 44.31
N ASP A 651 14.47 64.42 45.57
CA ASP A 651 13.57 64.74 46.67
C ASP A 651 13.84 66.13 47.25
N ASN A 652 15.12 66.55 47.26
CA ASN A 652 15.52 67.86 47.76
C ASN A 652 16.53 68.51 46.83
N VAL A 653 16.24 69.76 46.47
CA VAL A 653 17.06 70.57 45.56
C VAL A 653 17.89 71.57 46.37
N PRO A 654 19.20 71.68 46.13
CA PRO A 654 20.03 72.70 46.75
C PRO A 654 19.57 74.13 46.39
N PHE A 655 19.83 75.07 47.30
CA PHE A 655 19.51 76.47 47.07
C PHE A 655 20.17 76.99 45.78
N GLY A 656 19.41 77.72 44.97
CA GLY A 656 19.88 78.27 43.69
C GLY A 656 19.68 77.37 42.47
N PHE A 657 19.08 76.18 42.61
CA PHE A 657 18.76 75.28 41.49
C PHE A 657 17.26 74.96 41.39
N LYS A 658 16.82 74.52 40.20
CA LYS A 658 15.48 73.99 39.93
C LYS A 658 15.52 72.46 39.99
N LYS A 659 14.44 71.86 40.51
CA LYS A 659 14.24 70.41 40.51
C LYS A 659 14.26 69.88 39.08
N PHE A 660 14.91 68.74 38.83
CA PHE A 660 14.80 68.01 37.57
C PHE A 660 13.68 66.95 37.62
N ASP A 661 13.17 66.57 36.45
CA ASP A 661 12.15 65.51 36.31
C ASP A 661 12.78 64.13 36.49
N ASP A 662 12.06 63.20 37.12
CA ASP A 662 12.50 61.82 37.35
C ASP A 662 13.24 61.21 36.14
N ILE A 663 14.46 60.73 36.35
CA ILE A 663 15.31 60.17 35.30
C ILE A 663 15.16 58.65 35.31
N GLU A 664 14.65 58.09 34.22
CA GLU A 664 14.56 56.65 34.03
C GLU A 664 15.81 56.12 33.31
N PHE A 665 16.38 55.01 33.80
CA PHE A 665 17.49 54.33 33.14
C PHE A 665 17.46 52.81 33.37
N THR A 666 17.96 52.05 32.40
CA THR A 666 18.14 50.59 32.50
C THR A 666 19.61 50.25 32.69
N VAL A 667 19.89 49.23 33.50
CA VAL A 667 21.23 48.72 33.76
C VAL A 667 21.60 47.72 32.67
N THR A 668 21.80 48.22 31.45
CA THR A 668 22.26 47.43 30.31
C THR A 668 23.76 47.60 30.16
N GLY A 669 24.53 46.57 30.52
CA GLY A 669 25.98 46.59 30.30
C GLY A 669 26.26 46.57 28.80
N THR A 670 27.00 47.56 28.29
CA THR A 670 27.61 47.49 26.97
C THR A 670 29.12 47.48 27.13
N ARG A 671 29.76 46.51 26.46
CA ARG A 671 31.21 46.23 26.45
C ARG A 671 32.07 47.44 26.80
N GLN A 672 32.73 47.35 27.96
CA GLN A 672 33.92 48.13 28.37
C GLN A 672 33.77 49.59 28.85
N SER A 673 32.61 50.08 29.32
CA SER A 673 32.62 51.38 30.00
C SER A 673 31.67 51.49 31.19
N LYS A 674 32.15 52.19 32.22
CA LYS A 674 31.37 52.65 33.37
C LYS A 674 30.14 53.43 32.90
N GLN A 675 28.95 53.01 33.32
CA GLN A 675 27.71 53.72 33.03
C GLN A 675 27.64 54.98 33.91
N ILE A 676 27.32 56.14 33.31
CA ILE A 676 27.17 57.40 34.05
C ILE A 676 25.78 57.97 33.80
N ILE A 677 24.97 58.04 34.86
CA ILE A 677 23.65 58.66 34.83
C ILE A 677 23.83 60.16 35.07
N SER A 678 23.54 60.97 34.04
CA SER A 678 23.68 62.42 34.11
C SER A 678 22.43 63.06 34.69
N ALA A 679 22.55 63.64 35.89
CA ALA A 679 21.50 64.41 36.54
C ALA A 679 21.90 65.90 36.53
N VAL A 680 21.32 66.69 35.63
CA VAL A 680 21.73 68.08 35.40
C VAL A 680 20.73 69.05 36.01
N ASP A 681 21.19 69.88 36.94
CA ASP A 681 20.41 70.98 37.48
C ASP A 681 20.50 72.25 36.64
N GLN A 682 19.35 72.89 36.50
CA GLN A 682 19.28 74.26 36.00
C GLN A 682 19.37 75.25 37.16
N ARG A 683 20.31 76.20 37.04
CA ARG A 683 20.41 77.32 37.99
C ARG A 683 19.15 78.18 37.93
N LYS A 684 18.67 78.61 39.09
CA LYS A 684 17.66 79.66 39.21
C LYS A 684 18.30 80.99 38.82
N VAL A 685 17.66 81.70 37.90
CA VAL A 685 17.97 83.09 37.60
C VAL A 685 17.18 83.94 38.57
N PHE A 686 17.86 84.79 39.34
CA PHE A 686 17.22 85.76 40.22
C PHE A 686 17.31 87.14 39.57
N TYR A 687 16.16 87.81 39.43
CA TYR A 687 16.13 89.21 39.05
C TYR A 687 16.11 90.05 40.31
N VAL A 688 17.12 90.92 40.47
CA VAL A 688 17.17 91.91 41.53
C VAL A 688 16.90 93.27 40.89
N SER A 689 15.79 93.91 41.25
CA SER A 689 15.50 95.29 40.86
C SER A 689 15.65 96.22 42.05
N ALA A 690 16.44 97.27 41.91
CA ALA A 690 16.53 98.35 42.89
C ALA A 690 16.10 99.66 42.22
N ILE A 691 15.25 100.42 42.91
CA ILE A 691 14.84 101.76 42.48
C ILE A 691 15.32 102.74 43.53
N LYS A 692 16.15 103.70 43.14
CA LYS A 692 16.54 104.79 44.04
C LYS A 692 15.42 105.83 44.06
N VAL A 693 14.88 106.07 45.23
CA VAL A 693 13.83 107.08 45.47
C VAL A 693 14.36 108.19 46.39
N ASP A 694 13.63 109.31 46.40
CA ASP A 694 13.85 110.41 47.33
C ASP A 694 13.54 109.96 48.76
N ALA A 695 14.37 110.39 49.73
CA ALA A 695 14.23 109.96 51.12
C ALA A 695 13.00 110.56 51.83
N MET A 696 12.46 111.66 51.33
CA MET A 696 11.28 112.34 51.86
C MET A 696 10.01 112.06 51.04
N ASP A 697 10.15 111.52 49.81
CA ASP A 697 9.04 111.14 48.92
C ASP A 697 9.38 109.90 48.07
N ASN A 698 8.95 108.74 48.54
CA ASN A 698 9.22 107.46 47.89
C ASN A 698 8.54 107.29 46.51
N SER A 699 7.63 108.19 46.11
CA SER A 699 7.02 108.17 44.78
C SER A 699 7.91 108.81 43.70
N LYS A 700 8.87 109.65 44.11
CA LYS A 700 9.80 110.36 43.24
C LYS A 700 11.06 109.53 42.97
N LYS A 701 11.15 108.97 41.76
CA LYS A 701 12.31 108.19 41.29
C LYS A 701 13.46 109.12 40.93
N LEU A 702 14.65 108.85 41.48
CA LEU A 702 15.86 109.62 41.21
C LEU A 702 16.61 109.04 40.00
N LYS A 703 17.00 109.91 39.06
CA LYS A 703 17.76 109.54 37.85
C LYS A 703 19.26 109.70 38.07
N GLY A 704 20.07 108.86 37.41
CA GLY A 704 21.54 108.93 37.45
C GLY A 704 22.21 108.23 38.63
N ALA A 705 21.47 107.46 39.43
CA ALA A 705 22.05 106.65 40.49
C ALA A 705 22.72 105.40 39.89
N GLU A 706 24.00 105.20 40.21
CA GLU A 706 24.74 103.97 39.91
C GLU A 706 24.69 103.06 41.13
N LEU A 707 24.24 101.83 40.95
CA LEU A 707 24.13 100.82 42.00
C LEU A 707 24.99 99.63 41.62
N THR A 708 25.86 99.21 42.55
CA THR A 708 26.67 98.00 42.40
C THR A 708 26.10 96.92 43.32
N LEU A 709 25.74 95.77 42.75
CA LEU A 709 25.34 94.62 43.53
C LEU A 709 26.59 93.89 44.02
N PHE A 710 26.66 93.61 45.33
CA PHE A 710 27.73 92.84 45.94
C PHE A 710 27.20 91.49 46.43
N LYS A 711 28.02 90.45 46.34
CA LYS A 711 27.81 89.19 47.05
C LYS A 711 28.03 89.39 48.55
N ALA A 712 27.58 88.44 49.35
CA ALA A 712 27.76 88.47 50.82
C ALA A 712 29.24 88.51 51.26
N ASP A 713 30.17 88.05 50.42
CA ASP A 713 31.62 88.10 50.64
C ASP A 713 32.26 89.46 50.28
N GLY A 714 31.46 90.45 49.86
CA GLY A 714 31.94 91.78 49.48
C GLY A 714 32.47 91.89 48.05
N THR A 715 32.47 90.81 47.25
CA THR A 715 32.84 90.87 45.83
C THR A 715 31.68 91.36 44.98
N VAL A 716 31.96 92.06 43.88
CA VAL A 716 30.91 92.51 42.95
C VAL A 716 30.19 91.28 42.37
N ALA A 717 28.87 91.26 42.47
CA ALA A 717 28.04 90.29 41.77
C ALA A 717 28.12 90.60 40.28
N LEU A 718 28.96 89.83 39.56
CA LEU A 718 29.17 89.99 38.13
C LEU A 718 27.87 89.74 37.36
N ASP A 719 27.45 90.77 36.63
CA ASP A 719 26.47 90.70 35.55
C ASP A 719 27.10 89.98 34.34
N LYS A 720 26.42 88.96 33.83
CA LYS A 720 26.54 88.47 32.45
C LYS A 720 25.20 87.93 32.00
#